data_AF-A0A364N476-F1
#
_entry.id   AF-A0A364N476-F1
#
_cell.length_a   1.000
_cell.length_b   1.000
_cell.length_c   1.000
_cell.angle_alpha   90.00
_cell.angle_beta   90.00
_cell.angle_gamma   90.00
#
_symmetry.space_group_name_H-M   'P 1'
#
loop_
_entity.id
_entity.type
_entity.pdbx_description
1 polymer ?
#
loop_
_entity_poly.entity_id
_entity_poly.type
_entity_poly.pdbx_seq_one_letter_code
_entity_poly.pdbx_strand_id
1 'polypeptide(L)'
;MSDYSDYFLHQMQSFRASDEARDQFVSDILAKYQVLVRDHAILKDDYLSEREIRRSYQRTVDEKQALVGEYEQMLRTFSDNPTCRHIIFGGCHDAGYLLNLEHFKHDLLKAGRITLLETTPAFRGFTDLANFKRTRFDDVFKTDPLPDYIPPSNSFGFAVQSPVQPAVQPFARSVTANSNTSPTTTPRGSVASPSPSVASIPAAPPAESHGDSSWATVGKIGAPKNGKISIAPNPTTAIKKNTKKKYAYYNKAEQRLDEPLPPKDPAAAASLEARTKKMGKKMCNHWHLGGHCENGSFCSFQHEPKLTQGELNALRYKTRSLACKNRYCENIECSQPRHLTSAVKSGAKLHTCMPFLHSDTQPKILIAGAGIGGLTTALALHAAGFSDVQIFEASSTLTTLGVGINVQPSAVLILRNLGLLEALSKTGIKTQELNFYNRHGDSILSEPRGINAGYAVPQFSIHRGEFQMLLLSAVKERLGDDVLHLNHALTAFDQNDKSVTARFSRRRDGEPAEMSSVIGDVLIAADGINSTARRLLYPGEGPPRFSGRMLWRGCIEREQYLTGASMVWAGHADQKFIAYPISQRSADKGKSLVNWIAELRIRDKNDVDLTPPKTDWTKAVKKDVFAGPFETWRCGGLEMKDLINSTEKVFEFPMSDRDPVEAWSFGRLTLLGDAAHAMYPIGSNGASQAIIDAETLAKHLAANTLDIQGSLKAYELERLPPTAKIVMANRANGPDHVLQLAEERAPDGFSNVYDVIPKDELEEIGRTYKKVAGFEMDSVNIKAKETEGVDVRMGLNSPREWV
;
A
#
# COMPACT_ATOMS: atom_id res chain seq x y z
N MET A 1 88.07 -12.53 30.51
CA MET A 1 87.88 -11.55 29.42
C MET A 1 87.07 -12.13 28.26
N SER A 2 87.18 -13.43 27.96
CA SER A 2 86.32 -14.16 27.01
C SER A 2 84.82 -13.90 27.22
N ASP A 3 84.30 -14.20 28.41
CA ASP A 3 82.88 -14.46 28.63
C ASP A 3 81.98 -13.21 28.45
N TYR A 4 82.56 -12.01 28.58
CA TYR A 4 81.88 -10.76 28.29
C TYR A 4 81.75 -10.50 26.77
N SER A 5 82.66 -11.02 25.95
CA SER A 5 82.61 -10.86 24.49
C SER A 5 81.40 -11.57 23.88
N ASP A 6 81.17 -12.82 24.28
CA ASP A 6 80.09 -13.65 23.73
C ASP A 6 78.70 -13.15 24.15
N TYR A 7 78.56 -12.61 25.37
CA TYR A 7 77.32 -11.98 25.82
C TYR A 7 76.96 -10.76 24.96
N PHE A 8 77.92 -9.87 24.67
CA PHE A 8 77.68 -8.71 23.80
C PHE A 8 77.42 -9.11 22.34
N LEU A 9 78.11 -10.13 21.82
CA LEU A 9 77.83 -10.69 20.48
C LEU A 9 76.40 -11.24 20.38
N HIS A 10 75.95 -12.02 21.36
CA HIS A 10 74.60 -12.60 21.38
C HIS A 10 73.53 -11.51 21.57
N GLN A 11 73.80 -10.46 22.36
CA GLN A 11 72.95 -9.26 22.45
C GLN A 11 72.82 -8.57 21.08
N MET A 12 73.94 -8.31 20.39
CA MET A 12 73.93 -7.66 19.07
C MET A 12 73.24 -8.49 17.99
N GLN A 13 73.39 -9.82 18.00
CA GLN A 13 72.68 -10.72 17.09
C GLN A 13 71.17 -10.72 17.35
N SER A 14 70.75 -10.76 18.62
CA SER A 14 69.34 -10.64 19.01
C SER A 14 68.73 -9.30 18.57
N PHE A 15 69.49 -8.20 18.72
CA PHE A 15 69.04 -6.87 18.30
C PHE A 15 68.87 -6.78 16.78
N ARG A 16 69.81 -7.33 15.99
CA ARG A 16 69.68 -7.39 14.52
C ARG A 16 68.49 -8.22 14.06
N ALA A 17 68.28 -9.40 14.64
CA ALA A 17 67.12 -10.23 14.31
C ALA A 17 65.79 -9.53 14.66
N SER A 18 65.77 -8.70 15.71
CA SER A 18 64.61 -7.87 16.08
C SER A 18 64.33 -6.76 15.06
N ASP A 19 65.36 -6.04 14.60
CA ASP A 19 65.18 -5.02 13.54
C ASP A 19 64.86 -5.64 12.18
N GLU A 20 65.50 -6.75 11.78
CA GLU A 20 65.16 -7.49 10.55
C GLU A 20 63.69 -7.98 10.57
N ALA A 21 63.19 -8.45 11.72
CA ALA A 21 61.78 -8.80 11.89
C ALA A 21 60.83 -7.60 11.83
N ARG A 22 61.26 -6.42 12.33
CA ARG A 22 60.49 -5.17 12.22
C ARG A 22 60.45 -4.64 10.79
N ASP A 23 61.57 -4.67 10.08
CA ASP A 23 61.65 -4.24 8.68
C ASP A 23 60.82 -5.16 7.77
N GLN A 24 60.85 -6.48 8.00
CA GLN A 24 59.95 -7.41 7.30
C GLN A 24 58.47 -7.12 7.62
N PHE A 25 58.11 -6.88 8.89
CA PHE A 25 56.74 -6.54 9.28
C PHE A 25 56.25 -5.23 8.66
N VAL A 26 57.11 -4.21 8.61
CA VAL A 26 56.82 -2.92 7.93
C VAL A 26 56.69 -3.13 6.42
N SER A 27 57.56 -3.93 5.79
CA SER A 27 57.47 -4.30 4.38
C SER A 27 56.15 -5.03 4.06
N ASP A 28 55.74 -5.98 4.89
CA ASP A 28 54.48 -6.71 4.76
C ASP A 28 53.25 -5.79 4.89
N ILE A 29 53.30 -4.82 5.81
CA ILE A 29 52.26 -3.79 5.95
C ILE A 29 52.21 -2.88 4.72
N LEU A 30 53.36 -2.42 4.22
CA LEU A 30 53.46 -1.59 3.02
C LEU A 30 52.94 -2.34 1.78
N ALA A 31 53.24 -3.63 1.64
CA ALA A 31 52.71 -4.46 0.56
C ALA A 31 51.18 -4.61 0.65
N LYS A 32 50.63 -4.90 1.84
CA LYS A 32 49.18 -4.97 2.07
C LYS A 32 48.48 -3.62 1.82
N TYR A 33 49.10 -2.52 2.24
CA TYR A 33 48.60 -1.17 1.98
C TYR A 33 48.59 -0.84 0.47
N GLN A 34 49.64 -1.19 -0.27
CA GLN A 34 49.68 -1.01 -1.74
C GLN A 34 48.63 -1.84 -2.48
N VAL A 35 48.28 -3.03 -1.98
CA VAL A 35 47.15 -3.82 -2.50
C VAL A 35 45.83 -3.10 -2.21
N LEU A 36 45.56 -2.73 -0.96
CA LEU A 36 44.33 -2.02 -0.58
C LEU A 36 44.13 -0.68 -1.32
N VAL A 37 45.22 0.08 -1.57
CA VAL A 37 45.17 1.31 -2.37
C VAL A 37 44.82 1.03 -3.83
N ARG A 38 45.30 -0.08 -4.41
CA ARG A 38 44.96 -0.52 -5.77
C ARG A 38 43.50 -0.97 -5.85
N ASP A 39 43.06 -1.78 -4.90
CA ASP A 39 41.69 -2.32 -4.87
C ASP A 39 40.66 -1.21 -4.63
N HIS A 40 40.97 -0.25 -3.76
CA HIS A 40 40.18 0.97 -3.59
C HIS A 40 40.15 1.84 -4.85
N ALA A 41 41.25 1.94 -5.61
CA ALA A 41 41.27 2.66 -6.89
C ALA A 41 40.36 1.99 -7.93
N ILE A 42 40.41 0.65 -8.04
CA ILE A 42 39.52 -0.14 -8.92
C ILE A 42 38.06 0.06 -8.51
N LEU A 43 37.71 -0.15 -7.24
CA LEU A 43 36.33 0.03 -6.74
C LEU A 43 35.81 1.46 -6.91
N LYS A 44 36.68 2.46 -6.79
CA LYS A 44 36.35 3.87 -7.02
C LYS A 44 36.07 4.14 -8.49
N ASP A 45 36.89 3.62 -9.41
CA ASP A 45 36.71 3.82 -10.84
C ASP A 45 35.51 3.02 -11.38
N ASP A 46 35.25 1.82 -10.85
CA ASP A 46 34.02 1.06 -11.07
C ASP A 46 32.78 1.82 -10.58
N TYR A 47 32.82 2.39 -9.37
CA TYR A 47 31.74 3.22 -8.85
C TYR A 47 31.51 4.50 -9.68
N LEU A 48 32.58 5.15 -10.14
CA LEU A 48 32.48 6.32 -11.02
C LEU A 48 31.90 5.95 -12.39
N SER A 49 32.36 4.83 -12.96
CA SER A 49 31.85 4.24 -14.20
C SER A 49 30.36 3.91 -14.07
N GLU A 50 29.94 3.20 -13.03
CA GLU A 50 28.53 2.85 -12.82
C GLU A 50 27.67 4.12 -12.60
N ARG A 51 28.18 5.11 -11.88
CA ARG A 51 27.52 6.41 -11.70
C ARG A 51 27.39 7.18 -13.02
N GLU A 52 28.35 7.07 -13.93
CA GLU A 52 28.29 7.67 -15.27
C GLU A 52 27.41 6.91 -16.23
N ILE A 53 27.40 5.57 -16.19
CA ILE A 53 26.42 4.71 -16.89
C ILE A 53 25.00 5.07 -16.45
N ARG A 54 24.73 5.15 -15.14
CA ARG A 54 23.43 5.57 -14.59
C ARG A 54 23.06 7.00 -15.02
N ARG A 55 24.00 7.95 -15.06
CA ARG A 55 23.80 9.32 -15.59
C ARG A 55 23.64 9.38 -17.11
N SER A 56 24.19 8.43 -17.86
CA SER A 56 24.01 8.30 -19.30
C SER A 56 22.63 7.73 -19.60
N TYR A 57 22.26 6.64 -18.93
CA TYR A 57 20.93 6.05 -19.02
C TYR A 57 19.83 7.03 -18.63
N GLN A 58 19.98 7.78 -17.52
CA GLN A 58 19.00 8.80 -17.15
C GLN A 58 18.88 9.90 -18.21
N ARG A 59 20.00 10.43 -18.73
CA ARG A 59 19.96 11.40 -19.84
C ARG A 59 19.27 10.82 -21.08
N THR A 60 19.54 9.56 -21.44
CA THR A 60 18.85 8.89 -22.54
C THR A 60 17.35 8.76 -22.27
N VAL A 61 16.92 8.44 -21.04
CA VAL A 61 15.49 8.43 -20.66
C VAL A 61 14.89 9.83 -20.77
N ASP A 62 15.56 10.86 -20.25
CA ASP A 62 15.10 12.25 -20.29
C ASP A 62 15.01 12.76 -21.75
N GLU A 63 15.99 12.44 -22.59
CA GLU A 63 16.01 12.75 -24.04
C GLU A 63 14.87 12.04 -24.79
N LYS A 64 14.58 10.76 -24.48
CA LYS A 64 13.44 10.04 -25.08
C LYS A 64 12.11 10.58 -24.58
N GLN A 65 11.99 11.00 -23.33
CA GLN A 65 10.78 11.65 -22.80
C GLN A 65 10.56 13.03 -23.44
N ALA A 66 11.62 13.82 -23.64
CA ALA A 66 11.55 15.09 -24.36
C ALA A 66 11.07 14.88 -25.81
N LEU A 67 11.66 13.92 -26.54
CA LEU A 67 11.22 13.56 -27.89
C LEU A 67 9.75 13.11 -27.94
N VAL A 68 9.28 12.30 -26.99
CA VAL A 68 7.85 11.93 -26.89
C VAL A 68 6.97 13.16 -26.70
N GLY A 69 7.38 14.11 -25.85
CA GLY A 69 6.71 15.40 -25.66
C GLY A 69 6.66 16.25 -26.94
N GLU A 70 7.73 16.27 -27.74
CA GLU A 70 7.76 16.94 -29.04
C GLU A 70 6.78 16.31 -30.04
N TYR A 71 6.75 14.97 -30.14
CA TYR A 71 5.79 14.25 -31.01
C TYR A 71 4.33 14.47 -30.57
N GLU A 72 4.06 14.48 -29.26
CA GLU A 72 2.74 14.84 -28.72
C GLU A 72 2.33 16.26 -29.09
N GLN A 73 3.23 17.24 -28.88
CA GLN A 73 2.95 18.63 -29.16
C GLN A 73 2.76 18.87 -30.66
N MET A 74 3.55 18.20 -31.51
CA MET A 74 3.40 18.23 -32.95
C MET A 74 2.03 17.66 -33.39
N LEU A 75 1.61 16.50 -32.85
CA LEU A 75 0.29 15.92 -33.12
C LEU A 75 -0.84 16.88 -32.73
N ARG A 76 -0.76 17.48 -31.53
CA ARG A 76 -1.73 18.51 -31.06
C ARG A 76 -1.78 19.67 -32.05
N THR A 77 -0.64 20.31 -32.34
CA THR A 77 -0.51 21.47 -33.23
C THR A 77 -1.06 21.21 -34.63
N PHE A 78 -0.76 20.07 -35.27
CA PHE A 78 -1.34 19.76 -36.58
C PHE A 78 -2.82 19.37 -36.51
N SER A 79 -3.27 18.71 -35.44
CA SER A 79 -4.70 18.37 -35.26
C SER A 79 -5.58 19.62 -35.08
N ASP A 80 -5.08 20.65 -34.43
CA ASP A 80 -5.79 21.92 -34.18
C ASP A 80 -5.64 22.93 -35.35
N ASN A 81 -4.61 22.81 -36.18
CA ASN A 81 -4.41 23.69 -37.33
C ASN A 81 -5.48 23.44 -38.44
N PRO A 82 -6.32 24.44 -38.81
CA PRO A 82 -7.33 24.30 -39.84
C PRO A 82 -6.77 24.23 -41.27
N THR A 83 -5.51 24.61 -41.49
CA THR A 83 -4.84 24.46 -42.80
C THR A 83 -4.29 23.05 -43.01
N CYS A 84 -4.10 22.27 -41.94
CA CYS A 84 -3.71 20.87 -42.02
C CYS A 84 -4.91 20.01 -42.47
N ARG A 85 -4.94 19.66 -43.77
CA ARG A 85 -6.05 18.91 -44.36
C ARG A 85 -6.05 17.43 -43.99
N HIS A 86 -4.88 16.83 -43.77
CA HIS A 86 -4.74 15.42 -43.45
C HIS A 86 -3.45 15.13 -42.67
N ILE A 87 -3.48 14.14 -41.80
CA ILE A 87 -2.36 13.64 -41.01
C ILE A 87 -2.28 12.13 -41.24
N ILE A 88 -1.09 11.61 -41.57
CA ILE A 88 -0.82 10.18 -41.63
C ILE A 88 0.05 9.84 -40.42
N PHE A 89 -0.33 8.84 -39.64
CA PHE A 89 0.33 8.44 -38.40
C PHE A 89 0.83 7.00 -38.53
N GLY A 90 2.15 6.80 -38.37
CA GLY A 90 2.81 5.49 -38.49
C GLY A 90 3.08 4.82 -37.14
N GLY A 91 3.45 3.54 -37.18
CA GLY A 91 3.95 2.81 -36.00
C GLY A 91 2.89 2.08 -35.17
N CYS A 92 1.75 1.70 -35.76
CA CYS A 92 0.65 1.01 -35.05
C CYS A 92 0.95 -0.44 -34.58
N HIS A 93 2.21 -0.77 -34.29
CA HIS A 93 2.70 -2.09 -33.86
C HIS A 93 2.76 -2.30 -32.34
N ASP A 94 2.75 -1.22 -31.54
CA ASP A 94 2.86 -1.26 -30.07
C ASP A 94 1.74 -0.42 -29.40
N ALA A 95 1.73 -0.30 -28.08
CA ALA A 95 0.73 0.49 -27.35
C ALA A 95 1.05 2.00 -27.25
N GLY A 96 2.24 2.45 -27.66
CA GLY A 96 2.91 3.65 -27.18
C GLY A 96 2.13 4.95 -27.36
N TYR A 97 1.55 5.15 -28.54
CA TYR A 97 0.77 6.37 -28.87
C TYR A 97 -0.76 6.15 -28.84
N LEU A 98 -1.22 4.99 -28.37
CA LEU A 98 -2.64 4.61 -28.39
C LEU A 98 -3.48 5.61 -27.59
N LEU A 99 -3.07 5.90 -26.35
CA LEU A 99 -3.74 6.84 -25.44
C LEU A 99 -3.79 8.26 -26.04
N ASN A 100 -2.72 8.71 -26.70
CA ASN A 100 -2.65 10.04 -27.31
C ASN A 100 -3.68 10.18 -28.43
N LEU A 101 -3.81 9.16 -29.28
CA LEU A 101 -4.81 9.11 -30.35
C LEU A 101 -6.23 8.90 -29.81
N GLU A 102 -6.39 8.16 -28.70
CA GLU A 102 -7.69 7.85 -28.11
C GLU A 102 -8.50 9.11 -27.74
N HIS A 103 -7.83 10.20 -27.34
CA HIS A 103 -8.46 11.50 -27.07
C HIS A 103 -9.27 12.04 -28.26
N PHE A 104 -8.85 11.76 -29.50
CA PHE A 104 -9.53 12.23 -30.70
C PHE A 104 -10.64 11.29 -31.18
N LYS A 105 -10.82 10.10 -30.59
CA LYS A 105 -11.77 9.09 -31.10
C LYS A 105 -13.24 9.54 -31.13
N HIS A 106 -13.59 10.57 -30.37
CA HIS A 106 -14.92 11.18 -30.34
C HIS A 106 -15.03 12.50 -31.12
N ASP A 107 -13.91 13.05 -31.61
CA ASP A 107 -13.89 14.22 -32.50
C ASP A 107 -13.81 13.74 -33.96
N LEU A 108 -14.98 13.63 -34.60
CA LEU A 108 -15.12 13.17 -35.97
C LEU A 108 -14.38 14.07 -37.00
N LEU A 109 -14.13 15.35 -36.68
CA LEU A 109 -13.43 16.29 -37.56
C LEU A 109 -11.91 16.21 -37.43
N LYS A 110 -11.39 15.69 -36.30
CA LYS A 110 -9.97 15.35 -36.11
C LYS A 110 -9.68 13.91 -36.51
N ALA A 111 -10.41 12.92 -35.99
CA ALA A 111 -10.25 11.51 -36.35
C ALA A 111 -10.45 11.27 -37.86
N GLY A 112 -11.44 11.91 -38.49
CA GLY A 112 -11.65 11.83 -39.95
C GLY A 112 -10.53 12.48 -40.80
N ARG A 113 -9.65 13.28 -40.19
CA ARG A 113 -8.43 13.84 -40.78
C ARG A 113 -7.17 13.03 -40.44
N ILE A 114 -7.22 12.03 -39.57
CA ILE A 114 -6.06 11.19 -39.23
C ILE A 114 -6.23 9.81 -39.88
N THR A 115 -5.25 9.38 -40.66
CA THR A 115 -5.12 8.01 -41.15
C THR A 115 -4.01 7.29 -40.39
N LEU A 116 -4.35 6.19 -39.74
CA LEU A 116 -3.38 5.28 -39.13
C LEU A 116 -2.84 4.34 -40.21
N LEU A 117 -1.51 4.16 -40.25
CA LEU A 117 -0.85 3.19 -41.09
C LEU A 117 -0.75 1.86 -40.33
N GLU A 118 -1.44 0.84 -40.82
CA GLU A 118 -1.45 -0.50 -40.21
C GLU A 118 -0.13 -1.25 -40.47
N THR A 119 0.39 -1.85 -39.41
CA THR A 119 1.56 -2.75 -39.43
C THR A 119 1.11 -4.21 -39.49
N THR A 120 2.04 -5.14 -39.68
CA THR A 120 1.75 -6.59 -39.72
C THR A 120 2.42 -7.29 -38.53
N PRO A 121 1.68 -7.69 -37.47
CA PRO A 121 0.31 -7.28 -37.13
C PRO A 121 0.24 -5.83 -36.63
N ALA A 122 -0.98 -5.31 -36.46
CA ALA A 122 -1.25 -4.08 -35.75
C ALA A 122 -1.58 -4.37 -34.27
N PHE A 123 -1.14 -3.51 -33.36
CA PHE A 123 -1.49 -3.61 -31.94
C PHE A 123 -2.99 -3.46 -31.75
N ARG A 124 -3.60 -4.40 -31.01
CA ARG A 124 -5.05 -4.61 -30.97
C ARG A 124 -5.85 -3.34 -30.68
N GLY A 125 -5.38 -2.49 -29.76
CA GLY A 125 -6.09 -1.27 -29.37
C GLY A 125 -6.32 -0.26 -30.52
N PHE A 126 -5.49 -0.24 -31.56
CA PHE A 126 -5.76 0.61 -32.74
C PHE A 126 -6.94 0.11 -33.57
N THR A 127 -7.28 -1.18 -33.49
CA THR A 127 -8.44 -1.73 -34.20
C THR A 127 -9.77 -1.25 -33.59
N ASP A 128 -9.77 -0.90 -32.30
CA ASP A 128 -10.91 -0.36 -31.56
C ASP A 128 -11.14 1.15 -31.79
N LEU A 129 -10.20 1.86 -32.44
CA LEU A 129 -10.30 3.28 -32.80
C LEU A 129 -11.20 3.51 -34.03
N ALA A 130 -12.47 3.10 -33.95
CA ALA A 130 -13.42 2.96 -35.06
C ALA A 130 -13.66 4.21 -35.94
N ASN A 131 -13.36 5.43 -35.46
CA ASN A 131 -13.57 6.68 -36.21
C ASN A 131 -12.32 7.18 -36.98
N PHE A 132 -11.20 6.47 -36.88
CA PHE A 132 -9.98 6.79 -37.64
C PHE A 132 -9.99 6.08 -38.99
N LYS A 133 -9.40 6.73 -40.00
CA LYS A 133 -9.08 6.05 -41.25
C LYS A 133 -7.91 5.10 -41.02
N ARG A 134 -7.90 3.96 -41.72
CA ARG A 134 -6.82 2.98 -41.67
C ARG A 134 -6.38 2.64 -43.09
N THR A 135 -5.09 2.47 -43.29
CA THR A 135 -4.49 2.17 -44.60
C THR A 135 -3.24 1.34 -44.43
N ARG A 136 -2.85 0.59 -45.47
CA ARG A 136 -1.73 -0.35 -45.46
C ARG A 136 -0.99 -0.23 -46.79
N PHE A 137 0.34 -0.32 -46.76
CA PHE A 137 1.19 -0.23 -47.96
C PHE A 137 2.04 -1.49 -48.07
N ASP A 138 1.41 -2.57 -48.52
CA ASP A 138 1.98 -3.92 -48.55
C ASP A 138 3.17 -4.06 -49.51
N ASP A 139 3.23 -3.25 -50.57
CA ASP A 139 4.37 -3.19 -51.50
C ASP A 139 5.55 -2.34 -50.97
N VAL A 140 5.41 -1.72 -49.79
CA VAL A 140 6.37 -0.75 -49.22
C VAL A 140 6.97 -1.22 -47.89
N PHE A 141 6.19 -1.92 -47.07
CA PHE A 141 6.62 -2.43 -45.76
C PHE A 141 6.66 -3.95 -45.72
N LYS A 142 7.61 -4.51 -44.96
CA LYS A 142 7.71 -5.96 -44.78
C LYS A 142 6.46 -6.51 -44.09
N THR A 143 5.97 -7.64 -44.59
CA THR A 143 4.90 -8.44 -43.97
C THR A 143 5.42 -9.30 -42.82
N ASP A 144 6.69 -9.68 -42.86
CA ASP A 144 7.33 -10.49 -41.83
C ASP A 144 7.74 -9.63 -40.63
N PRO A 145 7.64 -10.15 -39.38
CA PRO A 145 8.20 -9.48 -38.21
C PRO A 145 9.68 -9.16 -38.41
N LEU A 146 10.12 -8.00 -37.92
CA LEU A 146 11.54 -7.79 -37.69
C LEU A 146 11.99 -8.80 -36.62
N PRO A 147 13.19 -9.40 -36.75
CA PRO A 147 13.72 -10.24 -35.68
C PRO A 147 13.84 -9.41 -34.41
N ASP A 148 13.62 -10.03 -33.25
CA ASP A 148 13.70 -9.36 -31.95
C ASP A 148 14.99 -8.55 -31.85
N TYR A 149 14.88 -7.29 -31.42
CA TYR A 149 16.04 -6.43 -31.22
C TYR A 149 16.82 -6.93 -30.00
N ILE A 150 17.72 -7.88 -30.25
CA ILE A 150 18.82 -8.21 -29.36
C ILE A 150 19.69 -6.94 -29.33
N PRO A 151 19.72 -6.17 -28.21
CA PRO A 151 20.63 -5.04 -28.12
C PRO A 151 22.06 -5.58 -28.28
N PRO A 152 22.95 -4.87 -29.00
CA PRO A 152 24.30 -5.36 -29.25
C PRO A 152 24.97 -5.67 -27.91
N SER A 153 25.31 -6.94 -27.70
CA SER A 153 25.99 -7.38 -26.49
C SER A 153 27.31 -6.60 -26.39
N ASN A 154 27.45 -5.80 -25.33
CA ASN A 154 28.65 -5.00 -25.10
C ASN A 154 29.87 -5.92 -24.99
N SER A 155 30.57 -6.08 -26.11
CA SER A 155 31.53 -7.17 -26.33
C SER A 155 32.92 -6.79 -25.82
N PHE A 156 32.99 -6.42 -24.54
CA PHE A 156 34.23 -6.35 -23.78
C PHE A 156 34.71 -7.77 -23.50
N GLY A 157 35.40 -8.34 -24.49
CA GLY A 157 35.81 -9.74 -24.51
C GLY A 157 36.91 -10.05 -23.50
N PHE A 158 36.53 -10.52 -22.31
CA PHE A 158 37.41 -11.28 -21.44
C PHE A 158 37.33 -12.76 -21.79
N ALA A 159 38.31 -13.22 -22.59
CA ALA A 159 38.44 -14.63 -22.97
C ALA A 159 38.96 -15.46 -21.79
N VAL A 160 38.05 -15.99 -20.96
CA VAL A 160 38.37 -17.00 -19.94
C VAL A 160 38.07 -18.38 -20.52
N GLN A 161 39.10 -19.20 -20.71
CA GLN A 161 38.95 -20.57 -21.19
C GLN A 161 38.50 -21.49 -20.05
N SER A 162 37.27 -22.02 -20.14
CA SER A 162 36.81 -23.08 -19.24
C SER A 162 37.53 -24.41 -19.57
N PRO A 163 38.16 -25.08 -18.60
CA PRO A 163 38.70 -26.43 -18.82
C PRO A 163 37.58 -27.46 -19.00
N VAL A 164 37.83 -28.44 -19.86
CA VAL A 164 36.86 -29.48 -20.24
C VAL A 164 36.65 -30.51 -19.12
N GLN A 165 35.41 -30.94 -18.89
CA GLN A 165 35.09 -32.22 -18.27
C GLN A 165 34.11 -33.03 -19.16
N PRO A 166 34.22 -34.38 -19.18
CA PRO A 166 33.54 -35.22 -20.17
C PRO A 166 32.10 -35.58 -19.78
N ALA A 167 31.27 -35.87 -20.79
CA ALA A 167 29.87 -36.25 -20.63
C ALA A 167 29.67 -37.76 -20.40
N VAL A 168 28.63 -38.11 -19.64
CA VAL A 168 28.02 -39.46 -19.60
C VAL A 168 26.50 -39.31 -19.64
N GLN A 169 25.82 -40.14 -20.44
CA GLN A 169 24.36 -40.11 -20.64
C GLN A 169 23.60 -41.08 -19.71
N PRO A 170 22.27 -40.91 -19.54
CA PRO A 170 21.50 -41.60 -18.50
C PRO A 170 21.04 -43.01 -18.88
N PHE A 171 20.67 -43.80 -17.86
CA PHE A 171 19.92 -45.05 -17.98
C PHE A 171 18.69 -45.04 -17.06
N ALA A 172 17.65 -45.80 -17.41
CA ALA A 172 16.34 -45.77 -16.75
C ALA A 172 15.65 -47.13 -16.70
N ARG A 173 14.76 -47.33 -15.69
CA ARG A 173 13.61 -48.27 -15.52
C ARG A 173 13.32 -48.38 -14.00
N SER A 174 12.12 -48.32 -13.41
CA SER A 174 10.72 -48.72 -13.70
C SER A 174 10.30 -50.04 -13.03
N VAL A 175 9.18 -50.03 -12.29
CA VAL A 175 8.30 -51.14 -11.79
C VAL A 175 7.50 -50.52 -10.62
N THR A 176 6.16 -50.48 -10.43
CA THR A 176 4.90 -51.14 -10.88
C THR A 176 4.19 -51.98 -9.79
N ALA A 177 3.22 -51.33 -9.11
CA ALA A 177 1.83 -51.79 -8.85
C ALA A 177 1.43 -52.89 -7.82
N ASN A 178 0.19 -52.72 -7.33
CA ASN A 178 -0.85 -53.71 -6.88
C ASN A 178 -1.02 -54.20 -5.40
N SER A 179 -1.98 -53.55 -4.71
CA SER A 179 -3.29 -54.08 -4.18
C SER A 179 -3.43 -55.44 -3.46
N ASN A 180 -4.10 -55.45 -2.27
CA ASN A 180 -5.37 -56.20 -1.93
C ASN A 180 -5.70 -56.21 -0.39
N THR A 181 -6.82 -55.64 0.11
CA THR A 181 -8.22 -56.14 0.37
C THR A 181 -8.55 -56.88 1.70
N SER A 182 -9.43 -56.28 2.52
CA SER A 182 -10.58 -56.90 3.29
C SER A 182 -10.30 -57.93 4.43
N PRO A 183 -11.26 -58.31 5.34
CA PRO A 183 -12.73 -58.08 5.35
C PRO A 183 -13.48 -57.73 6.68
N THR A 184 -14.64 -57.06 6.52
CA THR A 184 -16.01 -57.25 7.10
C THR A 184 -16.30 -57.96 8.45
N THR A 185 -17.10 -57.33 9.35
CA THR A 185 -18.39 -57.89 9.92
C THR A 185 -19.25 -56.87 10.74
N THR A 186 -20.54 -57.17 10.92
CA THR A 186 -21.66 -56.35 11.51
C THR A 186 -22.58 -57.26 12.38
N PRO A 187 -23.81 -56.93 12.93
CA PRO A 187 -24.75 -55.77 12.86
C PRO A 187 -25.01 -55.13 14.26
N ARG A 188 -26.13 -54.51 14.71
CA ARG A 188 -27.57 -54.29 14.35
C ARG A 188 -28.09 -53.07 15.19
N GLY A 189 -29.21 -52.36 15.00
CA GLY A 189 -30.38 -52.35 14.08
C GLY A 189 -31.15 -50.99 14.22
N SER A 190 -32.15 -50.62 13.39
CA SER A 190 -33.60 -50.93 13.48
C SER A 190 -34.36 -50.21 14.64
N VAL A 191 -35.47 -49.46 14.51
CA VAL A 191 -36.56 -49.28 13.50
C VAL A 191 -37.10 -47.82 13.61
N ALA A 192 -37.12 -46.95 12.57
CA ALA A 192 -38.09 -46.69 11.46
C ALA A 192 -39.31 -45.75 11.74
N SER A 193 -39.85 -45.15 10.66
CA SER A 193 -40.83 -44.02 10.61
C SER A 193 -42.32 -44.46 10.56
N PRO A 194 -43.36 -43.56 10.51
CA PRO A 194 -43.74 -42.80 9.30
C PRO A 194 -44.46 -41.42 9.51
N SER A 195 -44.96 -40.82 8.40
CA SER A 195 -45.82 -39.60 8.29
C SER A 195 -47.32 -39.99 8.07
N PRO A 196 -48.34 -39.17 7.62
CA PRO A 196 -48.36 -37.78 7.11
C PRO A 196 -49.62 -36.85 7.37
N SER A 197 -49.48 -35.54 7.03
CA SER A 197 -50.43 -34.57 6.37
C SER A 197 -51.94 -34.37 6.72
N VAL A 198 -52.43 -33.10 6.75
CA VAL A 198 -53.57 -32.45 5.98
C VAL A 198 -54.12 -31.14 6.66
N ALA A 199 -54.84 -30.29 5.89
CA ALA A 199 -55.35 -28.91 6.16
C ALA A 199 -56.54 -28.78 7.19
N SER A 200 -57.13 -27.63 7.57
CA SER A 200 -57.76 -26.51 6.80
C SER A 200 -58.06 -25.23 7.64
N ILE A 201 -58.73 -24.20 7.07
CA ILE A 201 -58.92 -22.80 7.60
C ILE A 201 -60.37 -22.31 7.28
N PRO A 202 -61.18 -21.67 8.18
CA PRO A 202 -61.46 -20.20 8.12
C PRO A 202 -62.07 -19.46 9.38
N ALA A 203 -62.25 -18.13 9.24
CA ALA A 203 -63.33 -17.25 9.77
C ALA A 203 -63.28 -16.59 11.20
N ALA A 204 -64.12 -15.55 11.38
CA ALA A 204 -64.25 -14.55 12.48
C ALA A 204 -65.73 -14.01 12.53
N PRO A 205 -66.14 -12.86 13.12
CA PRO A 205 -65.63 -11.93 14.16
C PRO A 205 -66.61 -11.86 15.40
N PRO A 206 -66.86 -10.75 16.19
CA PRO A 206 -67.43 -9.43 15.78
C PRO A 206 -67.07 -8.16 16.65
N ALA A 207 -67.68 -6.99 16.31
CA ALA A 207 -68.06 -5.81 17.14
C ALA A 207 -66.95 -4.96 17.86
N GLU A 208 -66.76 -3.65 17.62
CA GLU A 208 -67.62 -2.42 17.83
C GLU A 208 -67.54 -1.84 19.27
N SER A 209 -67.64 -0.53 19.55
CA SER A 209 -67.66 0.77 18.79
C SER A 209 -67.16 1.89 19.77
N HIS A 210 -67.07 3.21 19.56
CA HIS A 210 -67.38 4.28 18.56
C HIS A 210 -66.27 5.37 18.75
N GLY A 211 -66.19 6.52 18.07
CA GLY A 211 -66.94 7.07 16.92
C GLY A 211 -66.46 8.50 16.56
N ASP A 212 -66.47 8.82 15.26
CA ASP A 212 -66.97 10.04 14.59
C ASP A 212 -66.57 11.49 15.01
N SER A 213 -66.48 12.50 14.13
CA SER A 213 -66.24 12.54 12.66
C SER A 213 -65.99 13.98 12.14
N SER A 214 -65.40 14.10 10.94
CA SER A 214 -65.71 15.08 9.86
C SER A 214 -65.55 16.63 9.98
N TRP A 215 -64.89 17.22 8.96
CA TRP A 215 -65.02 18.52 8.23
C TRP A 215 -66.02 19.64 8.73
N ALA A 216 -65.88 20.96 8.46
CA ALA A 216 -65.26 21.67 7.32
C ALA A 216 -65.09 23.23 7.46
N THR A 217 -64.38 23.86 6.50
CA THR A 217 -64.68 25.17 5.82
C THR A 217 -64.34 26.58 6.40
N VAL A 218 -63.35 27.23 5.74
CA VAL A 218 -63.25 28.64 5.22
C VAL A 218 -63.94 29.84 5.95
N GLY A 219 -63.17 30.54 6.79
CA GLY A 219 -62.64 31.93 6.59
C GLY A 219 -63.53 33.19 6.40
N LYS A 220 -63.17 34.30 7.08
CA LYS A 220 -63.28 35.69 6.54
C LYS A 220 -62.48 36.78 7.30
N ILE A 221 -62.07 37.76 6.49
CA ILE A 221 -61.49 39.11 6.73
C ILE A 221 -61.82 39.81 8.07
N GLY A 222 -60.84 40.47 8.69
CA GLY A 222 -61.04 41.50 9.73
C GLY A 222 -59.77 42.17 10.26
N ALA A 223 -59.62 43.49 10.07
CA ALA A 223 -58.48 44.32 10.54
C ALA A 223 -58.90 45.81 10.61
N PRO A 224 -58.10 46.74 11.18
CA PRO A 224 -57.31 46.72 12.42
C PRO A 224 -57.64 47.95 13.33
N LYS A 225 -56.89 48.15 14.43
CA LYS A 225 -56.63 49.40 15.25
C LYS A 225 -56.04 48.95 16.61
N ASN A 226 -55.10 49.58 17.31
CA ASN A 226 -54.14 50.70 17.12
C ASN A 226 -52.85 50.30 17.90
N GLY A 227 -51.64 50.84 17.70
CA GLY A 227 -51.17 51.87 16.76
C GLY A 227 -50.11 52.78 17.41
N LYS A 228 -48.97 53.02 16.75
CA LYS A 228 -48.08 54.19 16.97
C LYS A 228 -47.16 54.38 15.75
N ILE A 229 -46.76 55.63 15.50
CA ILE A 229 -46.04 56.09 14.30
C ILE A 229 -44.69 56.68 14.73
N SER A 230 -43.66 56.58 13.87
CA SER A 230 -42.40 57.33 14.01
C SER A 230 -42.00 57.93 12.65
N ILE A 231 -41.13 58.95 12.68
CA ILE A 231 -41.04 59.97 11.63
C ILE A 231 -39.76 59.80 10.80
N ALA A 232 -39.91 59.36 9.55
CA ALA A 232 -38.93 59.47 8.47
C ALA A 232 -39.66 59.53 7.11
N PRO A 233 -39.16 60.26 6.09
CA PRO A 233 -39.89 60.48 4.85
C PRO A 233 -40.05 59.18 4.02
N ASN A 234 -41.22 59.03 3.40
CA ASN A 234 -41.64 57.80 2.71
C ASN A 234 -41.53 57.97 1.18
N PRO A 235 -40.54 57.36 0.50
CA PRO A 235 -40.31 57.58 -0.93
C PRO A 235 -41.14 56.60 -1.78
N THR A 236 -42.39 56.96 -2.05
CA THR A 236 -43.03 56.54 -3.31
C THR A 236 -42.30 57.17 -4.50
N THR A 237 -42.42 56.55 -5.68
CA THR A 237 -41.71 56.94 -6.92
C THR A 237 -40.18 56.88 -6.88
N ALA A 238 -39.63 55.72 -6.50
CA ALA A 238 -38.32 55.27 -7.00
C ALA A 238 -38.41 53.81 -7.45
N ILE A 239 -37.97 53.52 -8.68
CA ILE A 239 -37.92 52.15 -9.21
C ILE A 239 -36.80 51.40 -8.48
N LYS A 240 -37.13 50.72 -7.38
CA LYS A 240 -36.20 49.79 -6.70
C LYS A 240 -35.99 48.56 -7.59
N LYS A 241 -35.07 48.68 -8.56
CA LYS A 241 -34.37 47.53 -9.15
C LYS A 241 -33.92 46.63 -7.99
N ASN A 242 -34.42 45.40 -7.96
CA ASN A 242 -34.13 44.47 -6.87
C ASN A 242 -32.73 43.85 -7.04
N THR A 243 -31.70 44.69 -6.93
CA THR A 243 -30.29 44.29 -6.95
C THR A 243 -29.93 43.63 -5.62
N LYS A 244 -30.53 42.47 -5.35
CA LYS A 244 -29.89 41.47 -4.50
C LYS A 244 -28.49 41.25 -5.06
N LYS A 245 -27.45 41.47 -4.24
CA LYS A 245 -26.08 41.07 -4.59
C LYS A 245 -26.12 39.55 -4.82
N LYS A 246 -25.94 39.12 -6.07
CA LYS A 246 -25.84 37.71 -6.41
C LYS A 246 -24.47 37.22 -5.94
N TYR A 247 -24.46 36.34 -4.94
CA TYR A 247 -23.28 35.59 -4.53
C TYR A 247 -23.34 34.19 -5.14
N ALA A 248 -22.18 33.57 -5.32
CA ALA A 248 -22.06 32.16 -5.64
C ALA A 248 -21.43 31.44 -4.45
N TYR A 249 -21.99 30.29 -4.07
CA TYR A 249 -21.38 29.41 -3.09
C TYR A 249 -20.32 28.54 -3.77
N TYR A 250 -19.27 28.18 -3.05
CA TYR A 250 -18.20 27.28 -3.52
C TYR A 250 -17.92 26.22 -2.46
N ASN A 251 -17.50 25.02 -2.87
CA ASN A 251 -17.02 23.99 -1.96
C ASN A 251 -15.52 24.17 -1.64
N LYS A 252 -14.97 23.32 -0.76
CA LYS A 252 -13.55 23.37 -0.35
C LYS A 252 -12.55 23.06 -1.48
N ALA A 253 -13.02 22.66 -2.67
CA ALA A 253 -12.22 22.42 -3.86
C ALA A 253 -12.49 23.48 -4.96
N GLU A 254 -12.97 24.66 -4.56
CA GLU A 254 -13.28 25.82 -5.43
C GLU A 254 -14.32 25.53 -6.54
N GLN A 255 -15.09 24.45 -6.41
CA GLN A 255 -16.17 24.13 -7.33
C GLN A 255 -17.45 24.84 -6.89
N ARG A 256 -18.11 25.51 -7.84
CA ARG A 256 -19.34 26.26 -7.58
C ARG A 256 -20.50 25.35 -7.19
N LEU A 257 -21.23 25.75 -6.15
CA LEU A 257 -22.45 25.13 -5.66
C LEU A 257 -23.68 25.95 -6.10
N ASP A 258 -24.74 25.25 -6.54
CA ASP A 258 -26.02 25.90 -6.82
C ASP A 258 -26.90 26.00 -5.57
N GLU A 259 -27.70 27.07 -5.48
CA GLU A 259 -28.75 27.19 -4.47
C GLU A 259 -29.75 26.01 -4.52
N PRO A 260 -30.29 25.52 -3.39
CA PRO A 260 -31.37 24.54 -3.40
C PRO A 260 -32.60 25.03 -4.17
N LEU A 261 -33.15 24.20 -5.06
CA LEU A 261 -34.43 24.51 -5.71
C LEU A 261 -35.60 24.25 -4.74
N PRO A 262 -36.68 25.06 -4.79
CA PRO A 262 -37.96 24.72 -4.16
C PRO A 262 -38.44 23.35 -4.66
N PRO A 263 -39.22 22.58 -3.87
CA PRO A 263 -39.68 21.24 -4.24
C PRO A 263 -40.28 21.13 -5.65
N LYS A 264 -40.01 20.00 -6.33
CA LYS A 264 -40.54 19.72 -7.67
C LYS A 264 -42.04 19.43 -7.61
N ASP A 265 -42.85 20.38 -8.04
CA ASP A 265 -44.27 20.20 -8.35
C ASP A 265 -44.44 19.14 -9.48
N PRO A 266 -45.12 18.00 -9.22
CA PRO A 266 -45.36 16.97 -10.23
C PRO A 266 -46.33 17.43 -11.35
N ALA A 267 -47.35 18.22 -11.01
CA ALA A 267 -48.36 18.68 -11.95
C ALA A 267 -47.78 19.71 -12.93
N ALA A 268 -46.97 20.66 -12.45
CA ALA A 268 -46.25 21.58 -13.31
C ALA A 268 -45.19 20.87 -14.18
N ALA A 269 -44.53 19.82 -13.67
CA ALA A 269 -43.62 19.01 -14.47
C ALA A 269 -44.34 18.26 -15.60
N ALA A 270 -45.52 17.70 -15.33
CA ALA A 270 -46.37 17.06 -16.34
C ALA A 270 -46.91 18.07 -17.37
N SER A 271 -47.33 19.28 -16.95
CA SER A 271 -47.73 20.36 -17.86
C SER A 271 -46.60 20.75 -18.83
N LEU A 272 -45.39 20.93 -18.32
CA LEU A 272 -44.20 21.24 -19.14
C LEU A 272 -43.92 20.15 -20.19
N GLU A 273 -44.14 18.88 -19.85
CA GLU A 273 -43.98 17.73 -20.76
C GLU A 273 -45.10 17.67 -21.80
N ALA A 274 -46.36 17.84 -21.39
CA ALA A 274 -47.51 17.90 -22.29
C ALA A 274 -47.38 19.05 -23.29
N ARG A 275 -46.93 20.25 -22.86
CA ARG A 275 -46.63 21.40 -23.72
C ARG A 275 -45.51 21.08 -24.73
N THR A 276 -44.41 20.49 -24.25
CA THR A 276 -43.27 20.08 -25.09
C THR A 276 -43.70 19.07 -26.16
N LYS A 277 -44.53 18.09 -25.79
CA LYS A 277 -45.07 17.07 -26.72
C LYS A 277 -46.06 17.68 -27.73
N LYS A 278 -46.95 18.57 -27.29
CA LYS A 278 -47.95 19.24 -28.15
C LYS A 278 -47.33 20.17 -29.19
N MET A 279 -46.23 20.85 -28.87
CA MET A 279 -45.57 21.80 -29.77
C MET A 279 -44.40 21.20 -30.58
N GLY A 280 -44.05 19.93 -30.38
CA GLY A 280 -42.95 19.25 -31.08
C GLY A 280 -41.54 19.78 -30.79
N LYS A 281 -41.41 20.87 -30.02
CA LYS A 281 -40.15 21.56 -29.69
C LYS A 281 -39.92 21.61 -28.19
N LYS A 282 -38.67 21.41 -27.77
CA LYS A 282 -38.22 21.61 -26.38
C LYS A 282 -38.19 23.11 -26.05
N MET A 283 -38.47 23.47 -24.81
CA MET A 283 -38.39 24.86 -24.32
C MET A 283 -36.94 25.38 -24.33
N CYS A 284 -36.74 26.66 -24.64
CA CYS A 284 -35.40 27.26 -24.64
C CYS A 284 -34.96 27.65 -23.22
N ASN A 285 -33.87 27.05 -22.73
CA ASN A 285 -33.33 27.35 -21.40
C ASN A 285 -32.83 28.80 -21.30
N HIS A 286 -32.18 29.33 -22.33
CA HIS A 286 -31.66 30.71 -22.29
C HIS A 286 -32.82 31.72 -22.19
N TRP A 287 -33.86 31.57 -23.02
CA TRP A 287 -35.05 32.42 -22.97
C TRP A 287 -35.82 32.31 -21.65
N HIS A 288 -36.21 31.10 -21.23
CA HIS A 288 -37.09 30.93 -20.07
C HIS A 288 -36.38 31.02 -18.72
N LEU A 289 -35.08 30.73 -18.62
CA LEU A 289 -34.32 30.80 -17.36
C LEU A 289 -33.37 32.00 -17.27
N GLY A 290 -32.76 32.42 -18.39
CA GLY A 290 -31.90 33.59 -18.49
C GLY A 290 -32.60 34.88 -18.95
N GLY A 291 -33.83 34.79 -19.45
CA GLY A 291 -34.62 35.95 -19.91
C GLY A 291 -34.26 36.50 -21.29
N HIS A 292 -33.25 35.93 -21.97
CA HIS A 292 -32.81 36.34 -23.30
C HIS A 292 -32.30 35.13 -24.10
N CYS A 293 -32.37 35.19 -25.43
CA CYS A 293 -31.80 34.19 -26.31
C CYS A 293 -31.28 34.85 -27.60
N GLU A 294 -29.97 34.74 -27.82
CA GLU A 294 -29.24 35.38 -28.93
C GLU A 294 -29.76 34.95 -30.31
N ASN A 295 -30.26 33.71 -30.43
CA ASN A 295 -30.84 33.17 -31.67
C ASN A 295 -32.22 33.78 -32.02
N GLY A 296 -32.82 34.57 -31.13
CA GLY A 296 -34.07 35.30 -31.38
C GLY A 296 -35.20 34.43 -31.95
N SER A 297 -35.77 34.85 -33.08
CA SER A 297 -36.80 34.14 -33.84
C SER A 297 -36.31 32.89 -34.57
N PHE A 298 -35.00 32.75 -34.80
CA PHE A 298 -34.38 31.61 -35.47
C PHE A 298 -34.05 30.45 -34.52
N CYS A 299 -34.43 30.56 -33.25
CA CYS A 299 -34.19 29.54 -32.25
C CYS A 299 -34.93 28.23 -32.58
N SER A 300 -34.21 27.10 -32.56
CA SER A 300 -34.79 25.75 -32.70
C SER A 300 -35.62 25.32 -31.48
N PHE A 301 -35.55 26.07 -30.38
CA PHE A 301 -36.25 25.82 -29.12
C PHE A 301 -37.38 26.83 -28.88
N GLN A 302 -38.42 26.40 -28.18
CA GLN A 302 -39.66 27.15 -28.03
C GLN A 302 -39.54 28.29 -27.00
N HIS A 303 -39.91 29.51 -27.42
CA HIS A 303 -39.90 30.73 -26.60
C HIS A 303 -41.26 31.09 -25.99
N GLU A 304 -42.37 30.67 -26.61
CA GLU A 304 -43.74 31.01 -26.18
C GLU A 304 -44.68 29.80 -26.13
N PRO A 305 -45.74 29.81 -25.30
CA PRO A 305 -46.06 30.83 -24.29
C PRO A 305 -45.09 30.83 -23.11
N LYS A 306 -45.07 31.91 -22.32
CA LYS A 306 -44.29 31.97 -21.08
C LYS A 306 -44.70 30.85 -20.12
N LEU A 307 -43.71 30.24 -19.47
CA LEU A 307 -43.93 29.18 -18.48
C LEU A 307 -44.38 29.77 -17.15
N THR A 308 -45.26 29.04 -16.44
CA THR A 308 -45.65 29.37 -15.06
C THR A 308 -44.49 29.18 -14.09
N GLN A 309 -44.56 29.74 -12.88
CA GLN A 309 -43.46 29.64 -11.92
C GLN A 309 -43.14 28.19 -11.50
N GLY A 310 -44.13 27.30 -11.48
CA GLY A 310 -43.93 25.86 -11.29
C GLY A 310 -43.25 25.19 -12.48
N GLU A 311 -43.67 25.52 -13.71
CA GLU A 311 -43.05 24.99 -14.94
C GLU A 311 -41.61 25.49 -15.13
N LEU A 312 -41.32 26.74 -14.74
CA LEU A 312 -39.95 27.26 -14.65
C LEU A 312 -39.11 26.49 -13.64
N ASN A 313 -39.67 26.11 -12.49
CA ASN A 313 -38.95 25.27 -11.53
C ASN A 313 -38.71 23.85 -12.08
N ALA A 314 -39.70 23.25 -12.74
CA ALA A 314 -39.54 21.97 -13.44
C ALA A 314 -38.49 22.04 -14.57
N LEU A 315 -38.39 23.18 -15.29
CA LEU A 315 -37.36 23.41 -16.30
C LEU A 315 -35.97 23.57 -15.67
N ARG A 316 -35.84 24.21 -14.49
CA ARG A 316 -34.58 24.24 -13.72
C ARG A 316 -34.15 22.84 -13.28
N TYR A 317 -35.07 22.02 -12.77
CA TYR A 317 -34.78 20.61 -12.46
C TYR A 317 -34.35 19.80 -13.69
N LYS A 318 -34.94 20.03 -14.86
CA LYS A 318 -34.47 19.40 -16.12
C LYS A 318 -33.11 19.91 -16.54
N THR A 319 -32.85 21.21 -16.40
CA THR A 319 -31.54 21.80 -16.73
C THR A 319 -30.45 21.32 -15.76
N ARG A 320 -30.79 20.91 -14.53
CA ARG A 320 -29.89 20.17 -13.61
C ARG A 320 -29.39 18.82 -14.13
N SER A 321 -30.01 18.24 -15.16
CA SER A 321 -29.46 17.07 -15.85
C SER A 321 -28.40 17.38 -16.92
N LEU A 322 -28.13 18.64 -17.22
CA LEU A 322 -27.12 19.07 -18.22
C LEU A 322 -25.78 19.39 -17.57
N ALA A 323 -24.71 19.39 -18.36
CA ALA A 323 -23.36 19.80 -17.95
C ALA A 323 -23.08 21.24 -18.38
N CYS A 324 -22.37 22.02 -17.56
CA CYS A 324 -21.85 23.32 -17.99
C CYS A 324 -20.66 23.10 -18.94
N LYS A 325 -20.57 23.88 -20.03
CA LYS A 325 -19.45 23.77 -20.98
C LYS A 325 -18.12 24.34 -20.45
N ASN A 326 -18.16 25.20 -19.44
CA ASN A 326 -16.96 25.75 -18.80
C ASN A 326 -16.80 25.15 -17.39
N ARG A 327 -15.66 24.50 -17.14
CA ARG A 327 -15.30 23.87 -15.86
C ARG A 327 -15.19 24.88 -14.70
N TYR A 328 -14.85 26.14 -15.01
CA TYR A 328 -14.65 27.24 -14.05
C TYR A 328 -15.61 28.39 -14.37
N CYS A 329 -16.92 28.11 -14.36
CA CYS A 329 -17.95 29.07 -14.77
C CYS A 329 -18.37 30.04 -13.64
N GLU A 330 -17.65 31.14 -13.54
CA GLU A 330 -17.93 32.24 -12.61
C GLU A 330 -19.23 33.02 -12.92
N ASN A 331 -19.79 32.87 -14.13
CA ASN A 331 -21.01 33.61 -14.54
C ASN A 331 -22.20 33.24 -13.62
N ILE A 332 -22.51 34.12 -12.68
CA ILE A 332 -23.51 33.88 -11.64
C ILE A 332 -24.92 33.67 -12.23
N GLU A 333 -25.17 34.13 -13.46
CA GLU A 333 -26.44 33.93 -14.18
C GLU A 333 -26.49 32.65 -15.02
N CYS A 334 -25.45 31.82 -15.00
CA CYS A 334 -25.42 30.55 -15.73
C CYS A 334 -26.58 29.64 -15.31
N SER A 335 -27.42 29.25 -16.28
CA SER A 335 -28.53 28.33 -16.07
C SER A 335 -28.11 26.85 -16.11
N GLN A 336 -26.88 26.55 -16.53
CA GLN A 336 -26.31 25.21 -16.55
C GLN A 336 -25.54 24.97 -15.24
N PRO A 337 -25.91 23.97 -14.40
CA PRO A 337 -25.52 23.98 -12.98
C PRO A 337 -24.37 23.02 -12.61
N ARG A 338 -24.09 21.99 -13.41
CA ARG A 338 -23.02 21.03 -13.06
C ARG A 338 -21.63 21.64 -13.27
N HIS A 339 -21.12 22.21 -12.17
CA HIS A 339 -19.75 22.67 -11.95
C HIS A 339 -18.97 21.74 -10.99
N LEU A 340 -19.67 20.78 -10.36
CA LEU A 340 -19.11 19.77 -9.47
C LEU A 340 -18.58 18.55 -10.24
N THR A 341 -17.50 17.95 -9.75
CA THR A 341 -17.04 16.63 -10.22
C THR A 341 -17.81 15.51 -9.52
N SER A 342 -18.64 14.80 -10.29
CA SER A 342 -19.51 13.68 -9.87
C SER A 342 -20.75 14.05 -9.03
N ALA A 343 -21.75 13.16 -9.09
CA ALA A 343 -23.11 13.24 -8.51
C ALA A 343 -24.04 14.32 -9.15
N VAL A 344 -25.37 14.16 -9.28
CA VAL A 344 -26.30 13.05 -8.93
C VAL A 344 -27.22 12.75 -10.13
N LYS A 345 -27.64 11.50 -10.34
CA LYS A 345 -28.68 11.12 -11.32
C LYS A 345 -29.79 10.21 -10.75
N SER A 346 -29.99 10.21 -9.44
CA SER A 346 -31.02 9.44 -8.71
C SER A 346 -31.50 10.21 -7.46
N GLY A 347 -32.80 10.26 -7.22
CA GLY A 347 -33.42 11.16 -6.23
C GLY A 347 -33.49 10.62 -4.80
N ALA A 348 -32.35 10.34 -4.16
CA ALA A 348 -32.27 9.96 -2.74
C ALA A 348 -32.12 11.19 -1.81
N LYS A 349 -32.47 11.03 -0.52
CA LYS A 349 -32.38 12.10 0.50
C LYS A 349 -30.95 12.29 1.01
N LEU A 350 -30.61 13.50 1.46
CA LEU A 350 -29.33 13.79 2.10
C LEU A 350 -29.24 13.13 3.48
N HIS A 351 -28.42 12.09 3.61
CA HIS A 351 -27.74 11.72 4.85
C HIS A 351 -26.29 11.29 4.51
N THR A 352 -25.33 11.65 5.38
CA THR A 352 -23.96 11.09 5.48
C THR A 352 -23.24 10.74 4.17
N CYS A 353 -22.51 11.71 3.60
CA CYS A 353 -21.66 11.50 2.42
C CYS A 353 -20.31 10.85 2.78
N MET A 354 -20.27 9.52 2.89
CA MET A 354 -19.09 8.75 2.45
C MET A 354 -19.07 8.71 0.91
N PRO A 355 -17.89 8.70 0.25
CA PRO A 355 -17.79 8.67 -1.20
C PRO A 355 -17.93 7.24 -1.76
N PHE A 356 -19.07 6.57 -1.54
CA PHE A 356 -19.29 5.23 -2.07
C PHE A 356 -19.37 5.20 -3.60
N LEU A 357 -18.69 4.22 -4.20
CA LEU A 357 -18.71 3.94 -5.63
C LEU A 357 -20.11 3.47 -6.05
N HIS A 358 -20.94 4.37 -6.58
CA HIS A 358 -22.25 4.04 -7.15
C HIS A 358 -22.14 3.48 -8.57
N SER A 359 -21.78 2.19 -8.65
CA SER A 359 -22.00 1.31 -9.80
C SER A 359 -22.52 -0.04 -9.29
N ASP A 360 -23.50 -0.63 -9.97
CA ASP A 360 -24.18 -1.87 -9.53
C ASP A 360 -23.29 -3.13 -9.53
N THR A 361 -22.01 -2.98 -9.90
CA THR A 361 -20.93 -3.91 -9.61
C THR A 361 -19.72 -3.12 -9.09
N GLN A 362 -19.38 -3.26 -7.82
CA GLN A 362 -18.01 -3.01 -7.35
C GLN A 362 -17.15 -4.24 -7.68
N PRO A 363 -15.82 -4.09 -7.85
CA PRO A 363 -14.95 -5.26 -8.01
C PRO A 363 -14.90 -6.06 -6.72
N LYS A 364 -15.07 -7.37 -6.81
CA LYS A 364 -14.93 -8.30 -5.69
C LYS A 364 -13.47 -8.58 -5.39
N ILE A 365 -12.98 -8.17 -4.23
CA ILE A 365 -11.56 -8.26 -3.87
C ILE A 365 -11.35 -9.43 -2.91
N LEU A 366 -10.53 -10.40 -3.34
CA LEU A 366 -10.08 -11.52 -2.51
C LEU A 366 -8.72 -11.18 -1.89
N ILE A 367 -8.57 -11.39 -0.58
CA ILE A 367 -7.30 -11.21 0.14
C ILE A 367 -6.90 -12.56 0.73
N ALA A 368 -5.75 -13.10 0.33
CA ALA A 368 -5.17 -14.30 0.94
C ALA A 368 -4.21 -13.91 2.07
N GLY A 369 -4.51 -14.32 3.30
CA GLY A 369 -3.76 -14.05 4.53
C GLY A 369 -4.41 -12.96 5.40
N ALA A 370 -4.82 -13.31 6.62
CA ALA A 370 -5.36 -12.39 7.63
C ALA A 370 -4.26 -11.86 8.58
N GLY A 371 -3.05 -11.67 8.07
CA GLY A 371 -1.96 -10.99 8.78
C GLY A 371 -2.14 -9.46 8.82
N ILE A 372 -1.18 -8.75 9.43
CA ILE A 372 -1.19 -7.28 9.55
C ILE A 372 -1.41 -6.61 8.19
N GLY A 373 -0.70 -7.05 7.13
CA GLY A 373 -0.87 -6.50 5.78
C GLY A 373 -2.28 -6.73 5.22
N GLY A 374 -2.79 -7.96 5.25
CA GLY A 374 -4.12 -8.29 4.71
C GLY A 374 -5.27 -7.60 5.45
N LEU A 375 -5.26 -7.60 6.80
CA LEU A 375 -6.26 -6.88 7.59
C LEU A 375 -6.19 -5.36 7.37
N THR A 376 -4.99 -4.78 7.31
CA THR A 376 -4.83 -3.34 7.00
C THR A 376 -5.30 -3.03 5.57
N THR A 377 -5.08 -3.94 4.61
CA THR A 377 -5.55 -3.80 3.23
C THR A 377 -7.07 -3.78 3.17
N ALA A 378 -7.76 -4.66 3.89
CA ALA A 378 -9.22 -4.63 3.99
C ALA A 378 -9.73 -3.29 4.58
N LEU A 379 -9.07 -2.76 5.61
CA LEU A 379 -9.42 -1.46 6.21
C LEU A 379 -9.15 -0.28 5.27
N ALA A 380 -8.05 -0.31 4.50
CA ALA A 380 -7.71 0.71 3.53
C ALA A 380 -8.67 0.70 2.33
N LEU A 381 -9.05 -0.49 1.84
CA LEU A 381 -10.05 -0.67 0.79
C LEU A 381 -11.44 -0.18 1.25
N HIS A 382 -11.86 -0.53 2.47
CA HIS A 382 -13.09 0.00 3.06
C HIS A 382 -13.07 1.54 3.17
N ALA A 383 -11.96 2.13 3.66
CA ALA A 383 -11.80 3.58 3.73
C ALA A 383 -11.80 4.26 2.35
N ALA A 384 -11.40 3.54 1.30
CA ALA A 384 -11.47 3.97 -0.10
C ALA A 384 -12.84 3.71 -0.77
N GLY A 385 -13.82 3.12 -0.04
CA GLY A 385 -15.20 2.93 -0.50
C GLY A 385 -15.52 1.55 -1.11
N PHE A 386 -14.61 0.58 -1.03
CA PHE A 386 -14.85 -0.80 -1.46
C PHE A 386 -15.56 -1.61 -0.36
N SER A 387 -16.64 -2.31 -0.70
CA SER A 387 -17.44 -3.09 0.26
C SER A 387 -17.47 -4.60 0.03
N ASP A 388 -17.23 -5.11 -1.19
CA ASP A 388 -17.06 -6.57 -1.43
C ASP A 388 -15.59 -6.98 -1.31
N VAL A 389 -15.13 -7.10 -0.06
CA VAL A 389 -13.77 -7.53 0.30
C VAL A 389 -13.88 -8.82 1.11
N GLN A 390 -13.16 -9.86 0.72
CA GLN A 390 -13.22 -11.20 1.32
C GLN A 390 -11.81 -11.66 1.72
N ILE A 391 -11.60 -12.06 2.97
CA ILE A 391 -10.30 -12.40 3.55
C ILE A 391 -10.23 -13.91 3.84
N PHE A 392 -9.24 -14.61 3.30
CA PHE A 392 -9.06 -16.06 3.41
C PHE A 392 -7.78 -16.38 4.19
N GLU A 393 -7.90 -17.12 5.29
CA GLU A 393 -6.80 -17.39 6.21
C GLU A 393 -6.57 -18.89 6.39
N ALA A 394 -5.32 -19.33 6.23
CA ALA A 394 -4.91 -20.73 6.33
C ALA A 394 -5.10 -21.31 7.75
N SER A 395 -4.95 -20.47 8.77
CA SER A 395 -5.08 -20.85 10.18
C SER A 395 -6.52 -21.21 10.55
N SER A 396 -6.68 -22.22 11.41
CA SER A 396 -7.99 -22.64 11.91
C SER A 396 -8.57 -21.68 12.96
N THR A 397 -7.70 -20.98 13.68
CA THR A 397 -8.00 -19.88 14.59
C THR A 397 -6.97 -18.77 14.41
N LEU A 398 -7.38 -17.51 14.58
CA LEU A 398 -6.44 -16.41 14.80
C LEU A 398 -6.20 -16.29 16.31
N THR A 399 -4.95 -16.42 16.72
CA THR A 399 -4.52 -16.38 18.12
C THR A 399 -3.63 -15.17 18.34
N THR A 400 -3.47 -14.77 19.61
CA THR A 400 -2.55 -13.69 20.01
C THR A 400 -1.07 -14.08 19.94
N LEU A 401 -0.70 -15.13 19.21
CA LEU A 401 0.68 -15.61 19.09
C LEU A 401 1.58 -14.60 18.38
N GLY A 402 2.78 -14.46 18.94
CA GLY A 402 3.81 -13.53 18.51
C GLY A 402 4.56 -12.95 19.70
N VAL A 403 5.40 -11.95 19.42
CA VAL A 403 6.14 -11.18 20.42
C VAL A 403 6.03 -9.69 20.04
N GLY A 404 6.93 -8.84 20.54
CA GLY A 404 7.01 -7.43 20.17
C GLY A 404 7.35 -7.20 18.70
N ILE A 405 6.73 -6.16 18.15
CA ILE A 405 7.09 -5.48 16.91
C ILE A 405 7.05 -3.97 17.16
N ASN A 406 7.62 -3.18 16.25
CA ASN A 406 7.38 -1.73 16.23
C ASN A 406 6.67 -1.32 14.93
N VAL A 407 5.84 -0.27 15.03
CA VAL A 407 5.17 0.38 13.90
C VAL A 407 5.75 1.78 13.77
N GLN A 408 6.37 2.06 12.61
CA GLN A 408 7.07 3.32 12.36
C GLN A 408 6.11 4.49 12.13
N PRO A 409 6.49 5.76 12.42
CA PRO A 409 5.61 6.93 12.29
C PRO A 409 4.86 7.05 10.96
N SER A 410 5.49 6.68 9.84
CA SER A 410 4.85 6.66 8.51
C SER A 410 3.67 5.68 8.42
N ALA A 411 3.77 4.51 9.06
CA ALA A 411 2.69 3.54 9.18
C ALA A 411 1.67 3.94 10.25
N VAL A 412 2.10 4.54 11.37
CA VAL A 412 1.18 5.06 12.41
C VAL A 412 0.31 6.19 11.87
N LEU A 413 0.83 7.03 10.96
CA LEU A 413 0.05 8.03 10.24
C LEU A 413 -1.09 7.40 9.40
N ILE A 414 -0.81 6.29 8.70
CA ILE A 414 -1.83 5.56 7.93
C ILE A 414 -2.88 4.98 8.88
N LEU A 415 -2.47 4.32 9.96
CA LEU A 415 -3.38 3.76 10.96
C LEU A 415 -4.21 4.85 11.67
N ARG A 416 -3.65 6.04 11.91
CA ARG A 416 -4.38 7.22 12.39
C ARG A 416 -5.46 7.63 11.40
N ASN A 417 -5.13 7.76 10.12
CA ASN A 417 -6.09 8.15 9.09
C ASN A 417 -7.19 7.10 8.88
N LEU A 418 -6.91 5.82 9.23
CA LEU A 418 -7.88 4.73 9.34
C LEU A 418 -8.66 4.72 10.67
N GLY A 419 -8.48 5.70 11.56
CA GLY A 419 -9.21 5.85 12.83
C GLY A 419 -8.64 5.08 14.03
N LEU A 420 -7.47 4.44 13.90
CA LEU A 420 -6.96 3.46 14.87
C LEU A 420 -5.99 4.03 15.93
N LEU A 421 -5.71 5.34 15.92
CA LEU A 421 -4.69 5.93 16.81
C LEU A 421 -5.06 5.85 18.30
N GLU A 422 -6.35 5.92 18.64
CA GLU A 422 -6.81 5.72 20.02
C GLU A 422 -6.61 4.27 20.44
N ALA A 423 -7.03 3.30 19.62
CA ALA A 423 -6.86 1.89 19.91
C ALA A 423 -5.37 1.51 20.08
N LEU A 424 -4.50 1.98 19.18
CA LEU A 424 -3.05 1.83 19.30
C LEU A 424 -2.52 2.42 20.62
N SER A 425 -3.02 3.60 21.00
CA SER A 425 -2.61 4.30 22.24
C SER A 425 -3.02 3.58 23.53
N LYS A 426 -3.99 2.65 23.49
CA LYS A 426 -4.42 1.83 24.63
C LYS A 426 -3.79 0.43 24.65
N THR A 427 -3.08 0.05 23.58
CA THR A 427 -2.49 -1.28 23.42
C THR A 427 -0.96 -1.22 23.40
N GLY A 428 -0.37 -0.42 22.51
CA GLY A 428 1.08 -0.30 22.36
C GLY A 428 1.70 0.86 23.14
N ILE A 429 2.97 0.73 23.48
CA ILE A 429 3.79 1.77 24.12
C ILE A 429 4.25 2.77 23.05
N LYS A 430 4.09 4.07 23.35
CA LYS A 430 4.59 5.16 22.50
C LYS A 430 6.10 5.31 22.71
N THR A 431 6.91 4.73 21.82
CA THR A 431 8.36 4.68 21.97
C THR A 431 8.96 6.09 22.00
N GLN A 432 9.74 6.40 23.04
CA GLN A 432 10.31 7.74 23.27
C GLN A 432 11.78 7.86 22.86
N GLU A 433 12.53 6.77 22.95
CA GLU A 433 13.98 6.76 22.70
C GLU A 433 14.49 5.37 22.32
N LEU A 434 15.69 5.34 21.72
CA LEU A 434 16.47 4.15 21.38
C LEU A 434 17.90 4.35 21.87
N ASN A 435 18.34 3.49 22.78
CA ASN A 435 19.65 3.55 23.40
C ASN A 435 20.52 2.37 22.90
N PHE A 436 21.69 2.69 22.37
CA PHE A 436 22.69 1.75 21.86
C PHE A 436 23.79 1.55 22.89
N TYR A 437 24.18 0.29 23.13
CA TYR A 437 25.23 -0.11 24.07
C TYR A 437 26.18 -1.12 23.43
N ASN A 438 27.43 -1.17 23.90
CA ASN A 438 28.31 -2.29 23.57
C ASN A 438 27.95 -3.54 24.42
N ARG A 439 28.69 -4.64 24.26
CA ARG A 439 28.50 -5.88 25.03
C ARG A 439 28.77 -5.76 26.55
N HIS A 440 29.53 -4.75 26.97
CA HIS A 440 29.93 -4.52 28.36
C HIS A 440 28.92 -3.66 29.14
N GLY A 441 28.07 -2.92 28.43
CA GLY A 441 27.09 -1.99 29.00
C GLY A 441 27.40 -0.50 28.79
N ASP A 442 28.50 -0.17 28.11
CA ASP A 442 28.88 1.22 27.83
C ASP A 442 27.93 1.83 26.80
N SER A 443 27.48 3.07 27.06
CA SER A 443 26.51 3.77 26.20
C SER A 443 27.19 4.36 24.97
N ILE A 444 26.78 3.90 23.78
CA ILE A 444 27.30 4.37 22.48
C ILE A 444 26.52 5.61 22.01
N LEU A 445 25.19 5.55 22.00
CA LEU A 445 24.33 6.57 21.44
C LEU A 445 22.92 6.48 22.04
N SER A 446 22.26 7.63 22.24
CA SER A 446 20.82 7.70 22.47
C SER A 446 20.17 8.53 21.38
N GLU A 447 19.10 8.02 20.78
CA GLU A 447 18.29 8.75 19.80
C GLU A 447 16.83 8.86 20.27
N PRO A 448 16.20 10.05 20.20
CA PRO A 448 14.77 10.17 20.43
C PRO A 448 13.97 9.43 19.35
N ARG A 449 12.72 9.06 19.67
CA ARG A 449 11.81 8.30 18.81
C ARG A 449 10.40 8.87 18.84
N GLY A 450 9.63 8.60 17.78
CA GLY A 450 8.26 9.11 17.64
C GLY A 450 8.16 10.63 17.78
N ILE A 451 7.24 11.09 18.63
CA ILE A 451 6.99 12.52 18.88
C ILE A 451 8.24 13.22 19.44
N ASN A 452 9.00 12.54 20.31
CA ASN A 452 10.22 13.08 20.91
C ASN A 452 11.32 13.37 19.84
N ALA A 453 11.26 12.71 18.67
CA ALA A 453 12.15 12.95 17.54
C ALA A 453 11.67 14.07 16.59
N GLY A 454 10.49 14.65 16.81
CA GLY A 454 9.89 15.69 15.97
C GLY A 454 8.78 15.20 15.02
N TYR A 455 8.33 13.94 15.11
CA TYR A 455 7.21 13.46 14.30
C TYR A 455 5.85 13.92 14.85
N ALA A 456 4.92 14.28 13.96
CA ALA A 456 3.54 14.62 14.28
C ALA A 456 2.68 13.42 14.76
N VAL A 457 3.25 12.20 14.74
CA VAL A 457 2.63 10.96 15.23
C VAL A 457 3.69 10.09 15.94
N PRO A 458 3.31 9.28 16.94
CA PRO A 458 4.28 8.47 17.68
C PRO A 458 4.81 7.29 16.86
N GLN A 459 5.95 6.74 17.29
CA GLN A 459 6.32 5.35 17.01
C GLN A 459 5.62 4.47 18.06
N PHE A 460 5.14 3.28 17.68
CA PHE A 460 4.57 2.33 18.64
C PHE A 460 5.42 1.06 18.76
N SER A 461 5.73 0.66 19.98
CA SER A 461 6.19 -0.68 20.35
C SER A 461 4.98 -1.48 20.84
N ILE A 462 4.61 -2.58 20.16
CA ILE A 462 3.33 -3.26 20.39
C ILE A 462 3.44 -4.79 20.28
N HIS A 463 2.64 -5.52 21.08
CA HIS A 463 2.53 -6.97 20.97
C HIS A 463 1.85 -7.36 19.64
N ARG A 464 2.53 -8.14 18.79
CA ARG A 464 2.06 -8.50 17.43
C ARG A 464 0.64 -9.09 17.45
N GLY A 465 0.36 -9.98 18.39
CA GLY A 465 -0.94 -10.63 18.53
C GLY A 465 -2.05 -9.67 18.94
N GLU A 466 -1.77 -8.71 19.82
CA GLU A 466 -2.76 -7.71 20.25
C GLU A 466 -3.08 -6.74 19.09
N PHE A 467 -2.06 -6.34 18.33
CA PHE A 467 -2.24 -5.52 17.12
C PHE A 467 -3.01 -6.27 16.02
N GLN A 468 -2.79 -7.57 15.83
CA GLN A 468 -3.58 -8.38 14.88
C GLN A 468 -5.06 -8.47 15.30
N MET A 469 -5.35 -8.57 16.61
CA MET A 469 -6.72 -8.57 17.12
C MET A 469 -7.39 -7.18 17.04
N LEU A 470 -6.63 -6.10 17.25
CA LEU A 470 -7.08 -4.71 17.01
C LEU A 470 -7.54 -4.51 15.56
N LEU A 471 -6.69 -4.89 14.60
CA LEU A 471 -7.00 -4.82 13.17
C LEU A 471 -8.19 -5.71 12.80
N LEU A 472 -8.27 -6.92 13.37
CA LEU A 472 -9.38 -7.86 13.15
C LEU A 472 -10.72 -7.31 13.65
N SER A 473 -10.76 -6.75 14.86
CA SER A 473 -11.98 -6.13 15.41
C SER A 473 -12.42 -4.95 14.54
N ALA A 474 -11.48 -4.09 14.14
CA ALA A 474 -11.76 -2.98 13.23
C ALA A 474 -12.27 -3.43 11.85
N VAL A 475 -11.83 -4.60 11.33
CA VAL A 475 -12.38 -5.19 10.10
C VAL A 475 -13.82 -5.65 10.34
N LYS A 476 -14.07 -6.43 11.39
CA LYS A 476 -15.39 -6.99 11.72
C LYS A 476 -16.44 -5.90 11.95
N GLU A 477 -16.11 -4.84 12.70
CA GLU A 477 -17.02 -3.71 12.95
C GLU A 477 -17.37 -2.89 11.71
N ARG A 478 -16.57 -2.96 10.63
CA ARG A 478 -16.74 -2.14 9.41
C ARG A 478 -17.28 -2.91 8.21
N LEU A 479 -16.82 -4.15 8.03
CA LEU A 479 -17.15 -5.01 6.89
C LEU A 479 -18.07 -6.18 7.27
N GLY A 480 -18.34 -6.40 8.56
CA GLY A 480 -19.11 -7.53 9.09
C GLY A 480 -18.25 -8.73 9.46
N ASP A 481 -18.84 -9.72 10.13
CA ASP A 481 -18.13 -10.94 10.53
C ASP A 481 -17.86 -11.90 9.36
N ASP A 482 -18.76 -11.93 8.37
CA ASP A 482 -18.77 -12.91 7.27
C ASP A 482 -17.64 -12.73 6.23
N VAL A 483 -16.85 -11.66 6.32
CA VAL A 483 -15.71 -11.44 5.40
C VAL A 483 -14.45 -12.22 5.77
N LEU A 484 -14.40 -12.90 6.94
CA LEU A 484 -13.24 -13.68 7.36
C LEU A 484 -13.45 -15.19 7.26
N HIS A 485 -12.77 -15.80 6.30
CA HIS A 485 -12.83 -17.22 5.95
C HIS A 485 -11.60 -17.96 6.50
N LEU A 486 -11.66 -18.38 7.77
CA LEU A 486 -10.63 -19.22 8.40
C LEU A 486 -10.54 -20.61 7.75
N ASN A 487 -9.45 -21.35 8.01
CA ASN A 487 -9.16 -22.68 7.44
C ASN A 487 -8.95 -22.72 5.90
N HIS A 488 -8.82 -21.58 5.22
CA HIS A 488 -8.66 -21.47 3.77
C HIS A 488 -7.19 -21.19 3.38
N ALA A 489 -6.39 -22.24 3.23
CA ALA A 489 -5.01 -22.10 2.76
C ALA A 489 -4.97 -22.03 1.22
N LEU A 490 -4.47 -20.92 0.65
CA LEU A 490 -4.32 -20.76 -0.80
C LEU A 490 -3.38 -21.84 -1.37
N THR A 491 -3.85 -22.61 -2.35
CA THR A 491 -3.09 -23.68 -3.02
C THR A 491 -2.76 -23.37 -4.47
N ALA A 492 -3.67 -22.71 -5.18
CA ALA A 492 -3.50 -22.29 -6.57
C ALA A 492 -4.42 -21.11 -6.91
N PHE A 493 -4.23 -20.53 -8.08
CA PHE A 493 -5.14 -19.55 -8.67
C PHE A 493 -5.12 -19.70 -10.20
N ASP A 494 -6.21 -19.30 -10.85
CA ASP A 494 -6.36 -19.24 -12.30
C ASP A 494 -7.02 -17.90 -12.66
N GLN A 495 -6.71 -17.31 -13.81
CA GLN A 495 -7.28 -16.01 -14.19
C GLN A 495 -7.50 -15.83 -15.69
N ASN A 496 -8.33 -14.85 -16.03
CA ASN A 496 -8.61 -14.38 -17.38
C ASN A 496 -8.83 -12.86 -17.36
N ASP A 497 -9.03 -12.25 -18.53
CA ASP A 497 -9.23 -10.78 -18.68
C ASP A 497 -10.30 -10.19 -17.74
N LYS A 498 -11.30 -10.98 -17.32
CA LYS A 498 -12.46 -10.55 -16.52
C LYS A 498 -12.42 -10.95 -15.05
N SER A 499 -11.78 -12.06 -14.67
CA SER A 499 -11.83 -12.56 -13.29
C SER A 499 -10.61 -13.39 -12.88
N VAL A 500 -10.44 -13.55 -11.57
CA VAL A 500 -9.48 -14.46 -10.94
C VAL A 500 -10.23 -15.44 -10.02
N THR A 501 -9.80 -16.69 -10.05
CA THR A 501 -10.36 -17.81 -9.31
C THR A 501 -9.30 -18.31 -8.34
N ALA A 502 -9.50 -18.10 -7.04
CA ALA A 502 -8.63 -18.62 -5.99
C ALA A 502 -9.04 -20.04 -5.60
N ARG A 503 -8.08 -20.97 -5.51
CA ARG A 503 -8.26 -22.34 -5.03
C ARG A 503 -7.67 -22.49 -3.63
N PHE A 504 -8.45 -23.07 -2.73
CA PHE A 504 -8.11 -23.21 -1.31
C PHE A 504 -8.16 -24.68 -0.87
N SER A 505 -7.41 -25.00 0.18
CA SER A 505 -7.53 -26.26 0.90
C SER A 505 -7.61 -26.02 2.41
N ARG A 506 -8.28 -26.94 3.10
CA ARG A 506 -8.24 -27.03 4.56
C ARG A 506 -7.15 -27.99 4.98
N ARG A 507 -6.20 -27.48 5.77
CA ARG A 507 -5.21 -28.31 6.47
C ARG A 507 -5.92 -29.11 7.56
N ARG A 508 -5.99 -30.44 7.42
CA ARG A 508 -6.50 -31.37 8.45
C ARG A 508 -5.51 -32.51 8.60
N ASP A 509 -4.94 -32.66 9.80
CA ASP A 509 -4.24 -33.88 10.24
C ASP A 509 -3.15 -34.40 9.27
N GLY A 510 -2.48 -33.47 8.56
CA GLY A 510 -1.44 -33.73 7.57
C GLY A 510 -1.91 -33.61 6.11
N GLU A 511 -3.18 -33.90 5.82
CA GLU A 511 -3.72 -33.97 4.46
C GLU A 511 -4.49 -32.69 4.02
N PRO A 512 -4.31 -32.20 2.79
CA PRO A 512 -5.11 -31.12 2.23
C PRO A 512 -6.49 -31.63 1.79
N ALA A 513 -7.56 -31.19 2.46
CA ALA A 513 -8.91 -31.33 1.93
C ALA A 513 -9.20 -30.15 0.99
N GLU A 514 -9.40 -30.39 -0.31
CA GLU A 514 -9.78 -29.34 -1.26
C GLU A 514 -11.10 -28.66 -0.87
N MET A 515 -11.22 -27.38 -1.23
CA MET A 515 -12.40 -26.54 -0.95
C MET A 515 -12.92 -25.91 -2.25
N SER A 516 -14.17 -25.48 -2.24
CA SER A 516 -14.78 -24.74 -3.36
C SER A 516 -13.96 -23.50 -3.72
N SER A 517 -13.55 -23.40 -4.98
CA SER A 517 -12.83 -22.24 -5.51
C SER A 517 -13.67 -20.96 -5.43
N VAL A 518 -13.05 -19.85 -5.06
CA VAL A 518 -13.73 -18.54 -4.94
C VAL A 518 -13.34 -17.66 -6.13
N ILE A 519 -14.34 -17.17 -6.86
CA ILE A 519 -14.16 -16.21 -7.96
C ILE A 519 -14.28 -14.78 -7.41
N GLY A 520 -13.42 -13.89 -7.91
CA GLY A 520 -13.47 -12.44 -7.72
C GLY A 520 -12.82 -11.70 -8.89
N ASP A 521 -12.73 -10.37 -8.78
CA ASP A 521 -12.14 -9.49 -9.78
C ASP A 521 -10.65 -9.21 -9.53
N VAL A 522 -10.23 -9.29 -8.26
CA VAL A 522 -8.86 -9.00 -7.79
C VAL A 522 -8.45 -10.07 -6.76
N LEU A 523 -7.18 -10.52 -6.78
CA LEU A 523 -6.59 -11.37 -5.75
C LEU A 523 -5.31 -10.72 -5.17
N ILE A 524 -5.37 -10.33 -3.91
CA ILE A 524 -4.25 -9.74 -3.16
C ILE A 524 -3.64 -10.82 -2.28
N ALA A 525 -2.41 -11.23 -2.60
CA ALA A 525 -1.68 -12.23 -1.84
C ALA A 525 -0.84 -11.56 -0.74
N ALA A 526 -1.36 -11.58 0.48
CA ALA A 526 -0.71 -11.14 1.72
C ALA A 526 -0.32 -12.34 2.61
N ASP A 527 -0.06 -13.50 1.99
CA ASP A 527 0.10 -14.83 2.62
C ASP A 527 1.53 -15.12 3.14
N GLY A 528 2.31 -14.06 3.34
CA GLY A 528 3.55 -14.07 4.13
C GLY A 528 4.82 -14.57 3.41
N ILE A 529 5.91 -14.72 4.16
CA ILE A 529 7.23 -15.18 3.68
C ILE A 529 7.22 -16.56 2.98
N ASN A 530 6.19 -17.37 3.24
CA ASN A 530 5.97 -18.69 2.64
C ASN A 530 4.86 -18.70 1.57
N SER A 531 4.54 -17.52 1.01
CA SER A 531 3.47 -17.29 0.03
C SER A 531 3.35 -18.38 -1.04
N THR A 532 2.12 -18.88 -1.20
CA THR A 532 1.77 -19.75 -2.32
C THR A 532 1.73 -18.95 -3.62
N ALA A 533 1.18 -17.74 -3.61
CA ALA A 533 1.11 -16.92 -4.82
C ALA A 533 2.52 -16.65 -5.38
N ARG A 534 3.44 -16.16 -4.55
CA ARG A 534 4.83 -15.89 -4.95
C ARG A 534 5.51 -17.14 -5.52
N ARG A 535 5.39 -18.29 -4.84
CA ARG A 535 5.99 -19.57 -5.25
C ARG A 535 5.47 -20.09 -6.60
N LEU A 536 4.21 -19.81 -6.94
CA LEU A 536 3.62 -20.20 -8.23
C LEU A 536 4.03 -19.26 -9.38
N LEU A 537 4.26 -17.98 -9.08
CA LEU A 537 4.76 -16.99 -10.04
C LEU A 537 6.27 -17.14 -10.29
N TYR A 538 7.02 -17.48 -9.23
CA TYR A 538 8.48 -17.61 -9.22
C TYR A 538 8.92 -19.03 -8.78
N PRO A 539 8.60 -20.08 -9.56
CA PRO A 539 8.90 -21.46 -9.19
C PRO A 539 10.40 -21.77 -9.04
N GLY A 540 11.27 -20.94 -9.63
CA GLY A 540 12.73 -21.04 -9.51
C GLY A 540 13.35 -20.29 -8.33
N GLU A 541 12.58 -19.52 -7.54
CA GLU A 541 13.15 -18.72 -6.43
C GLU A 541 13.69 -19.56 -5.27
N GLY A 542 13.01 -20.68 -4.96
CA GLY A 542 13.38 -21.56 -3.85
C GLY A 542 12.97 -21.05 -2.45
N PRO A 543 13.67 -21.49 -1.39
CA PRO A 543 13.37 -21.10 -0.01
C PRO A 543 13.75 -19.63 0.28
N PRO A 544 13.27 -19.03 1.39
CA PRO A 544 13.79 -17.76 1.88
C PRO A 544 15.31 -17.85 2.12
N ARG A 545 16.05 -16.77 1.88
CA ARG A 545 17.51 -16.74 2.04
C ARG A 545 17.88 -16.47 3.49
N PHE A 546 18.51 -17.43 4.14
CA PHE A 546 19.00 -17.35 5.51
C PHE A 546 20.31 -16.56 5.60
N SER A 547 20.44 -15.66 6.57
CA SER A 547 21.65 -14.83 6.79
C SER A 547 22.73 -15.46 7.66
N GLY A 548 22.55 -16.73 8.05
CA GLY A 548 23.37 -17.41 9.05
C GLY A 548 23.13 -16.99 10.50
N ARG A 549 22.22 -16.04 10.77
CA ARG A 549 21.88 -15.53 12.12
C ARG A 549 20.53 -16.03 12.60
N MET A 550 20.49 -16.62 13.80
CA MET A 550 19.25 -17.01 14.50
C MET A 550 18.82 -15.91 15.46
N LEU A 551 17.51 -15.75 15.66
CA LEU A 551 16.95 -14.93 16.73
C LEU A 551 16.08 -15.77 17.66
N TRP A 552 16.36 -15.72 18.96
CA TRP A 552 15.50 -16.26 20.01
C TRP A 552 14.74 -15.10 20.67
N ARG A 553 13.44 -15.28 20.87
CA ARG A 553 12.53 -14.19 21.23
C ARG A 553 11.54 -14.61 22.31
N GLY A 554 11.20 -13.65 23.16
CA GLY A 554 10.20 -13.82 24.21
C GLY A 554 9.76 -12.49 24.80
N CYS A 555 8.88 -12.53 25.79
CA CYS A 555 8.47 -11.35 26.54
C CYS A 555 8.12 -11.70 27.98
N ILE A 556 8.32 -10.76 28.90
CA ILE A 556 7.99 -10.91 30.32
C ILE A 556 7.56 -9.59 30.95
N GLU A 557 6.54 -9.63 31.82
CA GLU A 557 6.15 -8.49 32.66
C GLU A 557 7.09 -8.37 33.87
N ARG A 558 7.67 -7.18 34.05
CA ARG A 558 8.58 -6.83 35.15
C ARG A 558 8.42 -5.36 35.54
N GLU A 559 9.24 -4.88 36.47
CA GLU A 559 9.31 -3.44 36.76
C GLU A 559 9.76 -2.61 35.54
N GLN A 560 9.33 -1.36 35.50
CA GLN A 560 9.75 -0.39 34.48
C GLN A 560 11.26 -0.12 34.57
N TYR A 561 11.86 0.24 33.44
CA TYR A 561 13.26 0.59 33.32
C TYR A 561 13.41 1.81 32.39
N LEU A 562 14.43 2.63 32.63
CA LEU A 562 14.63 3.91 31.96
C LEU A 562 13.32 4.74 31.99
N THR A 563 12.77 5.15 30.84
CA THR A 563 11.53 5.93 30.77
C THR A 563 10.24 5.11 30.85
N GLY A 564 10.33 3.77 30.89
CA GLY A 564 9.18 2.88 30.63
C GLY A 564 8.74 2.84 29.15
N ALA A 565 9.37 3.64 28.27
CA ALA A 565 9.13 3.71 26.83
C ALA A 565 10.42 3.70 25.99
N SER A 566 11.53 3.29 26.60
CA SER A 566 12.88 3.22 26.02
C SER A 566 13.13 1.89 25.31
N MET A 567 13.75 1.92 24.14
CA MET A 567 14.36 0.72 23.53
C MET A 567 15.83 0.61 23.96
N VAL A 568 16.31 -0.63 24.15
CA VAL A 568 17.71 -0.98 24.38
C VAL A 568 18.18 -1.86 23.23
N TRP A 569 19.30 -1.49 22.61
CA TRP A 569 20.01 -2.27 21.59
C TRP A 569 21.45 -2.45 22.07
N ALA A 570 21.92 -3.68 22.20
CA ALA A 570 23.24 -4.00 22.75
C ALA A 570 24.00 -4.99 21.86
N GLY A 571 25.33 -4.88 21.80
CA GLY A 571 26.20 -5.83 21.11
C GLY A 571 26.78 -5.31 19.80
N HIS A 572 26.80 -6.15 18.76
CA HIS A 572 27.30 -5.85 17.41
C HIS A 572 26.57 -6.70 16.34
N ALA A 573 27.05 -6.76 15.10
CA ALA A 573 26.28 -7.33 13.98
C ALA A 573 26.01 -8.85 14.09
N ASP A 574 26.85 -9.61 14.78
CA ASP A 574 26.78 -11.08 14.85
C ASP A 574 26.49 -11.65 16.26
N GLN A 575 26.57 -10.83 17.31
CA GLN A 575 26.02 -11.10 18.64
C GLN A 575 25.30 -9.84 19.13
N LYS A 576 23.97 -9.91 19.29
CA LYS A 576 23.13 -8.74 19.56
C LYS A 576 22.00 -9.07 20.53
N PHE A 577 21.63 -8.12 21.38
CA PHE A 577 20.43 -8.20 22.22
C PHE A 577 19.57 -6.94 22.03
N ILE A 578 18.26 -7.12 21.96
CA ILE A 578 17.27 -6.04 21.79
C ILE A 578 16.21 -6.20 22.85
N ALA A 579 15.85 -5.12 23.56
CA ALA A 579 14.76 -5.13 24.53
C ALA A 579 13.91 -3.85 24.43
N TYR A 580 12.59 -3.97 24.56
CA TYR A 580 11.67 -2.83 24.54
C TYR A 580 10.29 -3.15 25.16
N PRO A 581 9.64 -2.20 25.86
CA PRO A 581 8.27 -2.33 26.38
C PRO A 581 7.24 -2.42 25.24
N ILE A 582 6.19 -3.25 25.38
CA ILE A 582 5.23 -3.52 24.28
C ILE A 582 3.74 -3.58 24.65
N SER A 583 3.35 -3.35 25.91
CA SER A 583 1.93 -3.26 26.28
C SER A 583 1.65 -2.09 27.22
N GLN A 584 0.79 -1.18 26.78
CA GLN A 584 0.28 -0.07 27.59
C GLN A 584 -0.50 -0.60 28.81
N ARG A 585 -1.19 -1.74 28.66
CA ARG A 585 -1.96 -2.39 29.74
C ARG A 585 -1.10 -2.90 30.90
N SER A 586 0.21 -3.05 30.70
CA SER A 586 1.19 -3.28 31.77
C SER A 586 1.71 -1.96 32.35
N ALA A 587 1.96 -0.95 31.50
CA ALA A 587 2.38 0.38 31.95
C ALA A 587 1.35 1.07 32.84
N ASP A 588 0.06 0.92 32.55
CA ASP A 588 -1.06 1.43 33.36
C ASP A 588 -1.11 0.81 34.78
N LYS A 589 -0.44 -0.34 34.98
CA LYS A 589 -0.28 -1.02 36.28
C LYS A 589 1.06 -0.71 36.96
N GLY A 590 1.86 0.23 36.42
CA GLY A 590 3.22 0.51 36.88
C GLY A 590 4.26 -0.56 36.50
N LYS A 591 3.91 -1.50 35.61
CA LYS A 591 4.80 -2.58 35.13
C LYS A 591 5.25 -2.31 33.69
N SER A 592 6.00 -3.24 33.12
CA SER A 592 6.43 -3.23 31.73
C SER A 592 6.45 -4.66 31.19
N LEU A 593 5.61 -4.97 30.20
CA LEU A 593 5.76 -6.17 29.37
C LEU A 593 6.91 -5.91 28.42
N VAL A 594 8.10 -6.43 28.76
CA VAL A 594 9.32 -6.26 27.99
C VAL A 594 9.43 -7.37 26.96
N ASN A 595 9.32 -7.03 25.68
CA ASN A 595 9.79 -7.88 24.60
C ASN A 595 11.32 -7.90 24.61
N TRP A 596 11.91 -9.06 24.36
CA TRP A 596 13.33 -9.17 24.08
C TRP A 596 13.65 -10.12 22.93
N ILE A 597 14.81 -9.89 22.32
CA ILE A 597 15.34 -10.60 21.15
C ILE A 597 16.84 -10.81 21.41
N ALA A 598 17.27 -12.06 21.52
CA ALA A 598 18.68 -12.45 21.46
C ALA A 598 19.00 -12.92 20.04
N GLU A 599 20.10 -12.45 19.45
CA GLU A 599 20.50 -12.76 18.07
C GLU A 599 21.97 -13.21 18.04
N LEU A 600 22.24 -14.36 17.42
CA LEU A 600 23.59 -14.93 17.25
C LEU A 600 23.79 -15.42 15.81
N ARG A 601 25.00 -15.24 15.28
CA ARG A 601 25.48 -15.99 14.12
C ARG A 601 25.70 -17.46 14.49
N ILE A 602 25.09 -18.37 13.73
CA ILE A 602 25.23 -19.83 13.87
C ILE A 602 25.82 -20.52 12.62
N ARG A 603 25.94 -19.79 11.50
CA ARG A 603 26.63 -20.22 10.28
C ARG A 603 27.56 -19.09 9.82
N ASP A 604 28.69 -19.45 9.22
CA ASP A 604 29.64 -18.48 8.71
C ASP A 604 28.98 -17.51 7.70
N LYS A 605 29.50 -16.28 7.62
CA LYS A 605 28.99 -15.26 6.70
C LYS A 605 29.18 -15.63 5.22
N ASN A 606 30.09 -16.56 4.91
CA ASN A 606 30.38 -17.06 3.57
C ASN A 606 29.81 -18.48 3.33
N ASP A 607 28.92 -18.98 4.20
CA ASP A 607 28.28 -20.28 4.00
C ASP A 607 27.48 -20.30 2.68
N VAL A 608 27.69 -21.35 1.88
CA VAL A 608 27.01 -21.54 0.60
C VAL A 608 25.59 -22.09 0.78
N ASP A 609 25.28 -22.74 1.91
CA ASP A 609 23.91 -23.09 2.24
C ASP A 609 23.18 -21.90 2.87
N LEU A 610 22.44 -21.18 2.05
CA LEU A 610 21.50 -20.14 2.50
C LEU A 610 20.11 -20.70 2.84
N THR A 611 19.94 -22.02 3.00
CA THR A 611 18.66 -22.62 3.41
C THR A 611 18.40 -22.42 4.90
N PRO A 612 17.22 -21.92 5.32
CA PRO A 612 16.88 -21.81 6.73
C PRO A 612 16.84 -23.18 7.41
N PRO A 613 17.38 -23.32 8.64
CA PRO A 613 17.20 -24.51 9.46
C PRO A 613 15.72 -24.90 9.60
N LYS A 614 15.43 -26.20 9.64
CA LYS A 614 14.06 -26.74 9.79
C LYS A 614 13.56 -26.62 11.24
N THR A 615 13.31 -25.40 11.68
CA THR A 615 12.80 -25.08 13.02
C THR A 615 11.27 -25.14 13.06
N ASP A 616 10.70 -25.67 14.14
CA ASP A 616 9.27 -25.55 14.42
C ASP A 616 9.00 -24.28 15.23
N TRP A 617 8.67 -23.21 14.51
CA TRP A 617 8.35 -21.87 15.01
C TRP A 617 7.25 -21.82 16.09
N THR A 618 6.49 -22.91 16.29
CA THR A 618 5.45 -23.02 17.32
C THR A 618 5.92 -23.68 18.61
N LYS A 619 7.11 -24.30 18.62
CA LYS A 619 7.69 -24.97 19.79
C LYS A 619 8.59 -24.03 20.59
N ALA A 620 8.55 -24.17 21.91
CA ALA A 620 9.46 -23.49 22.81
C ALA A 620 10.85 -24.17 22.80
N VAL A 621 11.91 -23.37 22.88
CA VAL A 621 13.31 -23.79 22.75
C VAL A 621 14.02 -23.73 24.11
N LYS A 622 14.99 -24.63 24.32
CA LYS A 622 15.82 -24.62 25.54
C LYS A 622 16.74 -23.39 25.54
N LYS A 623 16.74 -22.65 26.66
CA LYS A 623 17.51 -21.40 26.84
C LYS A 623 19.01 -21.62 26.68
N ASP A 624 19.50 -22.74 27.18
CA ASP A 624 20.91 -23.16 27.16
C ASP A 624 21.55 -23.20 25.76
N VAL A 625 20.72 -23.27 24.70
CA VAL A 625 21.17 -23.23 23.29
C VAL A 625 21.77 -21.87 22.89
N PHE A 626 21.35 -20.77 23.54
CA PHE A 626 21.74 -19.40 23.17
C PHE A 626 22.05 -18.48 24.35
N ALA A 627 21.76 -18.87 25.60
CA ALA A 627 21.85 -17.99 26.76
C ALA A 627 23.30 -17.62 27.17
N GLY A 628 24.23 -18.58 27.07
CA GLY A 628 25.61 -18.46 27.55
C GLY A 628 26.33 -17.16 27.14
N PRO A 629 26.36 -16.79 25.84
CA PRO A 629 26.99 -15.55 25.38
C PRO A 629 26.45 -14.24 25.99
N PHE A 630 25.25 -14.25 26.57
CA PHE A 630 24.59 -13.08 27.17
C PHE A 630 24.58 -13.09 28.71
N GLU A 631 25.22 -14.07 29.37
CA GLU A 631 25.11 -14.25 30.82
C GLU A 631 25.65 -13.10 31.67
N THR A 632 26.63 -12.35 31.15
CA THR A 632 27.26 -11.21 31.83
C THR A 632 26.64 -9.85 31.46
N TRP A 633 25.78 -9.80 30.44
CA TRP A 633 25.37 -8.54 29.80
C TRP A 633 24.41 -7.71 30.66
N ARG A 634 24.75 -6.42 30.82
CA ARG A 634 24.05 -5.45 31.69
C ARG A 634 23.91 -4.11 30.97
N CYS A 635 22.83 -3.91 30.22
CA CYS A 635 22.64 -2.70 29.39
C CYS A 635 21.34 -1.99 29.74
N GLY A 636 21.35 -0.66 29.87
CA GLY A 636 20.13 0.15 30.07
C GLY A 636 19.28 -0.22 31.31
N GLY A 637 19.90 -0.73 32.39
CA GLY A 637 19.17 -1.21 33.57
C GLY A 637 18.48 -2.57 33.41
N LEU A 638 18.89 -3.35 32.40
CA LEU A 638 18.45 -4.73 32.16
C LEU A 638 19.61 -5.70 32.34
N GLU A 639 19.32 -6.84 32.98
CA GLU A 639 20.19 -8.02 32.98
C GLU A 639 19.66 -9.02 31.95
N MET A 640 20.45 -9.32 30.92
CA MET A 640 19.99 -10.18 29.82
C MET A 640 19.73 -11.61 30.30
N LYS A 641 20.58 -12.10 31.21
CA LYS A 641 20.42 -13.38 31.92
C LYS A 641 19.06 -13.51 32.60
N ASP A 642 18.60 -12.48 33.32
CA ASP A 642 17.33 -12.51 34.05
C ASP A 642 16.12 -12.47 33.11
N LEU A 643 16.19 -11.71 32.00
CA LEU A 643 15.15 -11.69 30.98
C LEU A 643 14.98 -13.08 30.34
N ILE A 644 16.08 -13.72 29.96
CA ILE A 644 16.09 -15.08 29.39
C ILE A 644 15.57 -16.09 30.41
N ASN A 645 16.14 -16.10 31.62
CA ASN A 645 15.82 -17.09 32.65
C ASN A 645 14.38 -17.00 33.13
N SER A 646 13.85 -15.79 33.35
CA SER A 646 12.50 -15.59 33.89
C SER A 646 11.40 -15.82 32.85
N THR A 647 11.67 -15.64 31.55
CA THR A 647 10.67 -15.83 30.48
C THR A 647 10.27 -17.29 30.33
N GLU A 648 8.99 -17.62 30.47
CA GLU A 648 8.51 -19.03 30.47
C GLU A 648 8.78 -19.75 29.15
N LYS A 649 8.40 -19.15 28.01
CA LYS A 649 8.50 -19.74 26.67
C LYS A 649 9.31 -18.82 25.75
N VAL A 650 10.31 -19.40 25.08
CA VAL A 650 11.18 -18.72 24.11
C VAL A 650 11.05 -19.42 22.77
N PHE A 651 10.89 -18.66 21.70
CA PHE A 651 10.71 -19.16 20.33
C PHE A 651 11.88 -18.75 19.45
N GLU A 652 12.28 -19.60 18.50
CA GLU A 652 13.40 -19.34 17.60
C GLU A 652 12.98 -19.06 16.17
N PHE A 653 13.73 -18.18 15.51
CA PHE A 653 13.46 -17.69 14.16
C PHE A 653 14.78 -17.56 13.39
N PRO A 654 15.03 -18.32 12.32
CA PRO A 654 16.14 -18.01 11.41
C PRO A 654 15.93 -16.68 10.68
N MET A 655 16.89 -15.75 10.80
CA MET A 655 16.84 -14.45 10.12
C MET A 655 16.97 -14.63 8.62
N SER A 656 15.84 -14.55 7.94
CA SER A 656 15.68 -14.86 6.53
C SER A 656 14.93 -13.76 5.79
N ASP A 657 15.25 -13.56 4.52
CA ASP A 657 14.55 -12.63 3.62
C ASP A 657 14.26 -13.31 2.27
N ARG A 658 13.82 -12.55 1.27
CA ARG A 658 13.79 -12.99 -0.14
C ARG A 658 14.43 -11.94 -1.03
N ASP A 659 14.95 -12.36 -2.17
CA ASP A 659 15.45 -11.41 -3.16
C ASP A 659 14.30 -10.55 -3.73
N PRO A 660 14.55 -9.27 -4.06
CA PRO A 660 13.59 -8.48 -4.82
C PRO A 660 13.34 -9.12 -6.19
N VAL A 661 12.08 -9.42 -6.48
CA VAL A 661 11.63 -9.94 -7.79
C VAL A 661 11.28 -8.80 -8.74
N GLU A 662 11.26 -9.08 -10.04
CA GLU A 662 11.03 -8.09 -11.10
C GLU A 662 9.60 -7.53 -11.16
N ALA A 663 8.61 -8.26 -10.65
CA ALA A 663 7.21 -7.87 -10.64
C ALA A 663 6.46 -8.46 -9.43
N TRP A 664 5.37 -7.82 -9.04
CA TRP A 664 4.41 -8.31 -8.05
C TRP A 664 3.02 -8.52 -8.66
N SER A 665 2.70 -7.76 -9.71
CA SER A 665 1.37 -7.68 -10.29
C SER A 665 1.28 -8.43 -11.62
N PHE A 666 0.45 -9.46 -11.65
CA PHE A 666 0.26 -10.37 -12.79
C PHE A 666 -1.23 -10.42 -13.14
N GLY A 667 -1.64 -9.61 -14.11
CA GLY A 667 -3.05 -9.48 -14.50
C GLY A 667 -3.91 -8.93 -13.36
N ARG A 668 -4.72 -9.79 -12.75
CA ARG A 668 -5.65 -9.47 -11.65
C ARG A 668 -5.13 -9.89 -10.26
N LEU A 669 -3.91 -10.42 -10.18
CA LEU A 669 -3.25 -10.78 -8.92
C LEU A 669 -2.14 -9.78 -8.58
N THR A 670 -1.97 -9.45 -7.30
CA THR A 670 -0.75 -8.78 -6.79
C THR A 670 -0.25 -9.40 -5.47
N LEU A 671 1.04 -9.26 -5.19
CA LEU A 671 1.67 -9.62 -3.91
C LEU A 671 1.68 -8.40 -2.96
N LEU A 672 1.61 -8.61 -1.64
CA LEU A 672 1.66 -7.55 -0.62
C LEU A 672 2.41 -7.97 0.66
N GLY A 673 3.12 -7.05 1.30
CA GLY A 673 3.90 -7.32 2.52
C GLY A 673 4.99 -8.37 2.32
N ASP A 674 5.19 -9.28 3.28
CA ASP A 674 6.25 -10.32 3.19
C ASP A 674 6.10 -11.24 1.95
N ALA A 675 4.91 -11.36 1.35
CA ALA A 675 4.73 -12.09 0.08
C ALA A 675 5.43 -11.38 -1.10
N ALA A 676 5.53 -10.05 -1.04
CA ALA A 676 6.17 -9.19 -2.03
C ALA A 676 7.64 -8.87 -1.69
N HIS A 677 7.94 -8.57 -0.43
CA HIS A 677 9.25 -8.07 0.04
C HIS A 677 9.62 -8.57 1.45
N ALA A 678 9.51 -9.88 1.71
CA ALA A 678 10.05 -10.50 2.93
C ALA A 678 11.49 -10.02 3.20
N MET A 679 11.70 -9.44 4.39
CA MET A 679 12.93 -8.77 4.79
C MET A 679 13.33 -9.19 6.21
N TYR A 680 14.62 -9.08 6.54
CA TYR A 680 15.07 -9.27 7.92
C TYR A 680 14.29 -8.36 8.88
N PRO A 681 13.95 -8.82 10.10
CA PRO A 681 13.17 -8.06 11.09
C PRO A 681 13.98 -6.93 11.79
N ILE A 682 14.87 -6.29 11.03
CA ILE A 682 15.73 -5.17 11.40
C ILE A 682 15.00 -3.85 11.09
N GLY A 683 15.23 -2.80 11.89
CA GLY A 683 14.60 -1.49 11.72
C GLY A 683 13.07 -1.46 11.91
N SER A 684 12.43 -2.59 12.23
CA SER A 684 10.96 -2.77 12.29
C SER A 684 10.24 -2.40 10.98
N ASN A 685 10.88 -2.67 9.84
CA ASN A 685 10.37 -2.26 8.53
C ASN A 685 9.20 -3.13 8.02
N GLY A 686 9.25 -4.46 8.13
CA GLY A 686 8.28 -5.37 7.46
C GLY A 686 6.80 -5.01 7.68
N ALA A 687 6.33 -5.00 8.94
CA ALA A 687 4.96 -4.62 9.26
C ALA A 687 4.61 -3.18 8.82
N SER A 688 5.55 -2.25 8.98
CA SER A 688 5.37 -0.84 8.58
C SER A 688 5.24 -0.68 7.06
N GLN A 689 6.04 -1.42 6.27
CA GLN A 689 5.98 -1.40 4.81
C GLN A 689 4.70 -2.09 4.29
N ALA A 690 4.24 -3.17 4.93
CA ALA A 690 2.95 -3.81 4.59
C ALA A 690 1.72 -2.91 4.86
N ILE A 691 1.82 -1.98 5.82
CA ILE A 691 0.80 -0.93 6.06
C ILE A 691 0.84 0.16 4.98
N ILE A 692 2.03 0.54 4.52
CA ILE A 692 2.20 1.48 3.39
C ILE A 692 1.70 0.86 2.09
N ASP A 693 1.97 -0.43 1.86
CA ASP A 693 1.41 -1.17 0.71
C ASP A 693 -0.11 -1.10 0.67
N ALA A 694 -0.77 -1.33 1.81
CA ALA A 694 -2.22 -1.32 1.92
C ALA A 694 -2.83 0.04 1.53
N GLU A 695 -2.22 1.15 1.95
CA GLU A 695 -2.65 2.50 1.55
C GLU A 695 -2.42 2.74 0.05
N THR A 696 -1.22 2.47 -0.47
CA THR A 696 -0.90 2.69 -1.89
C THR A 696 -1.73 1.81 -2.81
N LEU A 697 -2.01 0.56 -2.45
CA LEU A 697 -2.85 -0.36 -3.24
C LEU A 697 -4.31 0.11 -3.28
N ALA A 698 -4.89 0.48 -2.13
CA ALA A 698 -6.26 1.00 -2.08
C ALA A 698 -6.40 2.34 -2.83
N LYS A 699 -5.40 3.23 -2.71
CA LYS A 699 -5.27 4.49 -3.46
C LYS A 699 -5.33 4.26 -4.98
N HIS A 700 -4.52 3.34 -5.52
CA HIS A 700 -4.49 3.09 -6.97
C HIS A 700 -5.77 2.42 -7.48
N LEU A 701 -6.27 1.39 -6.78
CA LEU A 701 -7.54 0.74 -7.14
C LEU A 701 -8.72 1.72 -7.12
N ALA A 702 -8.78 2.66 -6.17
CA ALA A 702 -9.81 3.68 -6.10
C ALA A 702 -9.66 4.78 -7.16
N ALA A 703 -8.43 5.04 -7.63
CA ALA A 703 -8.16 6.02 -8.68
C ALA A 703 -8.65 5.55 -10.07
N ASN A 704 -8.62 4.24 -10.36
CA ASN A 704 -9.13 3.69 -11.61
C ASN A 704 -9.79 2.31 -11.44
N THR A 705 -11.02 2.29 -10.90
CA THR A 705 -11.81 1.06 -10.68
C THR A 705 -12.20 0.31 -11.95
N LEU A 706 -12.00 0.89 -13.15
CA LEU A 706 -12.29 0.25 -14.44
C LEU A 706 -11.08 -0.51 -15.00
N ASP A 707 -9.85 -0.11 -14.66
CA ASP A 707 -8.62 -0.82 -15.02
C ASP A 707 -7.91 -1.33 -13.76
N ILE A 708 -8.31 -2.52 -13.35
CA ILE A 708 -7.66 -3.27 -12.27
C ILE A 708 -6.20 -3.56 -12.60
N GLN A 709 -5.86 -3.94 -13.84
CA GLN A 709 -4.51 -4.41 -14.17
C GLN A 709 -3.50 -3.25 -14.13
N GLY A 710 -3.85 -2.11 -14.73
CA GLY A 710 -3.08 -0.87 -14.63
C GLY A 710 -2.98 -0.35 -13.19
N SER A 711 -4.05 -0.45 -12.40
CA SER A 711 -4.04 -0.06 -10.98
C SER A 711 -3.10 -0.93 -10.14
N LEU A 712 -3.10 -2.26 -10.35
CA LEU A 712 -2.16 -3.17 -9.69
C LEU A 712 -0.72 -2.93 -10.15
N LYS A 713 -0.48 -2.57 -11.42
CA LYS A 713 0.87 -2.24 -11.91
C LYS A 713 1.35 -0.89 -11.39
N ALA A 714 0.48 0.11 -11.23
CA ALA A 714 0.81 1.40 -10.64
C ALA A 714 1.19 1.27 -9.14
N TYR A 715 0.48 0.40 -8.39
CA TYR A 715 0.87 0.00 -7.04
C TYR A 715 2.28 -0.58 -6.97
N GLU A 716 2.59 -1.56 -7.83
CA GLU A 716 3.90 -2.20 -7.90
C GLU A 716 5.00 -1.17 -8.21
N LEU A 717 4.82 -0.33 -9.23
CA LEU A 717 5.81 0.67 -9.64
C LEU A 717 6.11 1.71 -8.54
N GLU A 718 5.13 2.04 -7.69
CA GLU A 718 5.33 2.94 -6.53
C GLU A 718 6.04 2.25 -5.35
N ARG A 719 5.91 0.92 -5.20
CA ARG A 719 6.28 0.19 -3.96
C ARG A 719 7.48 -0.76 -4.09
N LEU A 720 7.70 -1.36 -5.25
CA LEU A 720 8.79 -2.30 -5.49
C LEU A 720 10.17 -1.62 -5.39
N PRO A 721 10.45 -0.47 -6.03
CA PRO A 721 11.76 0.18 -5.94
C PRO A 721 12.20 0.59 -4.53
N PRO A 722 11.36 1.19 -3.64
CA PRO A 722 11.79 1.50 -2.27
C PRO A 722 11.92 0.27 -1.37
N THR A 723 11.05 -0.73 -1.48
CA THR A 723 11.16 -1.96 -0.65
C THR A 723 12.35 -2.82 -1.04
N ALA A 724 12.68 -2.92 -2.33
CA ALA A 724 13.90 -3.57 -2.82
C ALA A 724 15.18 -2.94 -2.22
N LYS A 725 15.22 -1.61 -2.13
CA LYS A 725 16.33 -0.88 -1.48
C LYS A 725 16.44 -1.22 0.02
N ILE A 726 15.30 -1.33 0.72
CA ILE A 726 15.27 -1.70 2.15
C ILE A 726 15.77 -3.13 2.36
N VAL A 727 15.37 -4.10 1.52
CA VAL A 727 15.87 -5.49 1.57
C VAL A 727 17.41 -5.50 1.41
N MET A 728 17.94 -4.84 0.39
CA MET A 728 19.40 -4.80 0.17
C MET A 728 20.15 -4.03 1.27
N ALA A 729 19.60 -2.93 1.80
CA ALA A 729 20.20 -2.19 2.91
C ALA A 729 20.22 -2.98 4.23
N ASN A 730 19.18 -3.78 4.50
CA ASN A 730 19.14 -4.67 5.67
C ASN A 730 20.20 -5.78 5.62
N ARG A 731 20.66 -6.18 4.41
CA ARG A 731 21.78 -7.12 4.22
C ARG A 731 23.14 -6.49 4.50
N ALA A 732 23.30 -5.20 4.24
CA ALA A 732 24.50 -4.42 4.55
C ALA A 732 24.53 -3.90 6.01
N ASN A 733 24.07 -4.71 6.97
CA ASN A 733 23.95 -4.43 8.42
C ASN A 733 23.11 -3.20 8.85
N GLY A 734 22.70 -2.30 7.95
CA GLY A 734 21.71 -1.25 8.22
C GLY A 734 22.02 -0.38 9.45
N PRO A 735 21.15 -0.36 10.48
CA PRO A 735 21.37 0.44 11.70
C PRO A 735 22.42 -0.16 12.65
N ASP A 736 22.77 -1.45 12.50
CA ASP A 736 23.72 -2.13 13.39
C ASP A 736 25.18 -1.65 13.17
N HIS A 737 25.43 -0.81 12.16
CA HIS A 737 26.77 -0.29 11.85
C HIS A 737 27.42 0.46 13.02
N VAL A 738 26.64 1.25 13.79
CA VAL A 738 27.17 1.99 14.95
C VAL A 738 27.58 1.04 16.10
N LEU A 739 26.87 -0.08 16.25
CA LEU A 739 27.21 -1.15 17.20
C LEU A 739 28.49 -1.88 16.76
N GLN A 740 28.58 -2.21 15.47
CA GLN A 740 29.74 -2.88 14.89
C GLN A 740 31.01 -2.01 14.97
N LEU A 741 30.89 -0.69 14.75
CA LEU A 741 32.02 0.25 14.82
C LEU A 741 32.58 0.39 16.24
N ALA A 742 31.72 0.29 17.27
CA ALA A 742 32.14 0.30 18.66
C ALA A 742 32.91 -0.98 19.04
N GLU A 743 32.44 -2.15 18.62
CA GLU A 743 33.12 -3.44 18.82
C GLU A 743 34.47 -3.50 18.09
N GLU A 744 34.56 -2.96 16.86
CA GLU A 744 35.79 -2.97 16.06
C GLU A 744 36.88 -2.03 16.60
N ARG A 745 36.50 -0.88 17.19
CA ARG A 745 37.45 0.11 17.71
C ARG A 745 37.73 0.00 19.21
N ALA A 746 36.81 -0.57 19.99
CA ALA A 746 36.92 -0.72 21.44
C ALA A 746 36.29 -2.06 21.93
N PRO A 747 36.83 -3.22 21.52
CA PRO A 747 36.30 -4.54 21.88
C PRO A 747 36.30 -4.81 23.39
N ASP A 748 37.19 -4.16 24.14
CA ASP A 748 37.33 -4.30 25.59
C ASP A 748 36.57 -3.22 26.39
N GLY A 749 35.77 -2.40 25.72
CA GLY A 749 34.95 -1.34 26.32
C GLY A 749 35.58 0.05 26.28
N PHE A 750 34.83 1.06 26.72
CA PHE A 750 35.27 2.46 26.72
C PHE A 750 34.61 3.29 27.82
N SER A 751 35.35 4.25 28.40
CA SER A 751 34.78 5.19 29.39
C SER A 751 34.06 6.39 28.75
N ASN A 752 34.35 6.69 27.48
CA ASN A 752 33.73 7.78 26.72
C ASN A 752 33.71 7.38 25.23
N VAL A 753 32.52 7.37 24.62
CA VAL A 753 32.37 6.95 23.22
C VAL A 753 33.12 7.86 22.25
N TYR A 754 33.26 9.16 22.56
CA TYR A 754 33.87 10.13 21.65
C TYR A 754 35.39 9.98 21.48
N ASP A 755 36.05 9.23 22.37
CA ASP A 755 37.47 8.86 22.23
C ASP A 755 37.68 7.69 21.23
N VAL A 756 36.57 7.03 20.83
CA VAL A 756 36.53 5.84 19.97
C VAL A 756 35.82 6.13 18.64
N ILE A 757 34.70 6.84 18.69
CA ILE A 757 33.91 7.26 17.53
C ILE A 757 33.62 8.77 17.66
N PRO A 758 34.28 9.62 16.86
CA PRO A 758 34.03 11.06 16.84
C PRO A 758 32.55 11.42 16.69
N LYS A 759 32.15 12.51 17.34
CA LYS A 759 30.74 12.92 17.46
C LYS A 759 30.10 13.23 16.09
N ASP A 760 30.86 13.82 15.19
CA ASP A 760 30.48 14.13 13.82
C ASP A 760 30.28 12.87 12.97
N GLU A 761 31.09 11.82 13.17
CA GLU A 761 30.92 10.50 12.55
C GLU A 761 29.63 9.83 13.04
N LEU A 762 29.36 9.84 14.36
CA LEU A 762 28.10 9.34 14.92
C LEU A 762 26.87 10.09 14.36
N GLU A 763 26.95 11.42 14.25
CA GLU A 763 25.91 12.25 13.66
C GLU A 763 25.73 11.99 12.15
N GLU A 764 26.79 11.66 11.39
CA GLU A 764 26.71 11.29 9.97
C GLU A 764 26.12 9.89 9.73
N ILE A 765 26.51 8.89 10.55
CA ILE A 765 25.91 7.54 10.52
C ILE A 765 24.40 7.64 10.77
N GLY A 766 23.99 8.38 11.81
CA GLY A 766 22.59 8.60 12.17
C GLY A 766 21.78 9.32 11.07
N ARG A 767 22.38 10.32 10.40
CA ARG A 767 21.75 11.02 9.25
C ARG A 767 21.62 10.09 8.03
N THR A 768 22.65 9.33 7.72
CA THR A 768 22.70 8.44 6.54
C THR A 768 21.64 7.33 6.65
N TYR A 769 21.52 6.67 7.79
CA TYR A 769 20.51 5.63 7.99
C TYR A 769 19.07 6.17 7.86
N LYS A 770 18.75 7.32 8.45
CA LYS A 770 17.42 7.95 8.38
C LYS A 770 17.00 8.24 6.93
N LYS A 771 17.95 8.70 6.11
CA LYS A 771 17.74 8.96 4.67
C LYS A 771 17.51 7.68 3.86
N VAL A 772 18.30 6.62 4.12
CA VAL A 772 18.18 5.33 3.40
C VAL A 772 16.87 4.62 3.72
N ALA A 773 16.42 4.65 4.97
CA ALA A 773 15.20 3.97 5.41
C ALA A 773 13.89 4.70 5.03
N GLY A 774 13.96 5.81 4.28
CA GLY A 774 12.80 6.58 3.86
C GLY A 774 12.10 7.34 4.99
N PHE A 775 12.79 7.59 6.10
CA PHE A 775 12.27 8.30 7.27
C PHE A 775 12.37 9.84 7.09
N GLU A 776 11.86 10.32 5.94
CA GLU A 776 11.69 11.73 5.62
C GLU A 776 10.61 12.33 6.56
N MET A 777 11.05 12.76 7.75
CA MET A 777 10.19 13.29 8.81
C MET A 777 9.29 14.43 8.32
N ASP A 778 9.82 15.31 7.47
CA ASP A 778 9.06 16.41 6.88
C ASP A 778 7.91 15.90 6.00
N SER A 779 8.12 14.84 5.22
CA SER A 779 7.07 14.21 4.41
C SER A 779 5.97 13.62 5.29
N VAL A 780 6.33 12.93 6.38
CA VAL A 780 5.38 12.39 7.36
C VAL A 780 4.61 13.54 8.05
N ASN A 781 5.29 14.62 8.42
CA ASN A 781 4.70 15.77 9.13
C ASN A 781 3.78 16.61 8.23
N ILE A 782 4.17 16.86 6.98
CA ILE A 782 3.33 17.52 5.96
C ILE A 782 2.06 16.69 5.74
N LYS A 783 2.21 15.40 5.41
CA LYS A 783 1.05 14.51 5.19
C LYS A 783 0.19 14.39 6.45
N ALA A 784 0.78 14.37 7.65
CA ALA A 784 0.04 14.33 8.92
C ALA A 784 -0.85 15.56 9.13
N LYS A 785 -0.41 16.74 8.69
CA LYS A 785 -1.18 17.99 8.70
C LYS A 785 -2.25 18.03 7.61
N GLU A 786 -1.92 17.61 6.38
CA GLU A 786 -2.88 17.54 5.27
C GLU A 786 -4.04 16.56 5.55
N THR A 787 -3.71 15.43 6.18
CA THR A 787 -4.68 14.36 6.50
C THR A 787 -5.23 14.45 7.93
N GLU A 788 -5.00 15.55 8.65
CA GLU A 788 -5.53 15.76 10.00
C GLU A 788 -7.08 15.66 10.01
N GLY A 789 -7.64 14.80 10.87
CA GLY A 789 -9.08 14.57 10.96
C GLY A 789 -9.72 13.86 9.74
N VAL A 790 -8.94 13.16 8.89
CA VAL A 790 -9.50 12.34 7.79
C VAL A 790 -10.41 11.25 8.33
N ASP A 791 -9.97 10.57 9.38
CA ASP A 791 -10.71 9.59 10.17
C ASP A 791 -12.10 10.12 10.59
N VAL A 792 -12.15 11.28 11.26
CA VAL A 792 -13.40 11.91 11.69
C VAL A 792 -14.28 12.30 10.51
N ARG A 793 -13.70 12.82 9.42
CA ARG A 793 -14.44 13.17 8.19
C ARG A 793 -15.01 11.95 7.46
N MET A 794 -14.35 10.81 7.56
CA MET A 794 -14.78 9.54 6.98
C MET A 794 -15.60 8.68 7.95
N GLY A 795 -15.83 9.13 9.20
CA GLY A 795 -16.53 8.34 10.22
C GLY A 795 -15.79 7.07 10.66
N LEU A 796 -14.49 7.00 10.42
CA LEU A 796 -13.64 5.86 10.77
C LEU A 796 -13.23 6.00 12.24
N ASN A 797 -13.89 5.26 13.12
CA ASN A 797 -13.57 5.22 14.54
C ASN A 797 -12.66 4.03 14.87
N SER A 798 -11.93 4.10 15.99
CA SER A 798 -11.33 2.90 16.58
C SER A 798 -12.43 1.87 16.89
N PRO A 799 -12.13 0.55 16.85
CA PRO A 799 -13.07 -0.46 17.33
C PRO A 799 -13.47 -0.18 18.78
N ARG A 800 -14.60 -0.76 19.22
CA ARG A 800 -15.10 -0.61 20.59
C ARG A 800 -14.42 -1.55 21.56
N GLU A 801 -14.23 -2.80 21.15
CA GLU A 801 -13.63 -3.85 21.96
C GLU A 801 -12.61 -4.63 21.14
N TRP A 802 -11.39 -4.75 21.66
CA TRP A 802 -10.31 -5.54 21.08
C TRP A 802 -9.34 -5.97 22.20
N VAL A 803 -9.08 -7.27 22.29
CA VAL A 803 -8.21 -7.96 23.27
C VAL A 803 -8.72 -8.01 24.71
#